data_AF-A0A285CAX5-F1
#
_entry.id   AF-A0A285CAX5-F1
#
_cell.length_a   1.000
_cell.length_b   1.000
_cell.length_c   1.000
_cell.angle_alpha   90.00
_cell.angle_beta   90.00
_cell.angle_gamma   90.00
#
_symmetry.space_group_name_H-M   'P 1'
#
loop_
_entity.id
_entity.type
_entity.pdbx_description
1 polymer ?
#
loop_
_entity_poly.entity_id
_entity_poly.type
_entity_poly.pdbx_seq_one_letter_code
_entity_poly.pdbx_strand_id
1 'polypeptide(L)'
;MTQQPFELPHFYMPYPARLNPHLDEARAHSTAWAREMGMLEGSGIWEQSDLDAHDYGLLCAYTHPDCDGPALSLITDWYVWVFFFDDHFLDMFKRTQDRAAGKAHLDRLPLFMPMDLSTPMPEPQNPVEAGLADLWTRTVPAMSAGWRRRFAVATEHLLNESLWELSNINEGRIANPVEYIEMRRKVGGAPWSAGLVEYATAEVPDSVAGSRPLRVLMETFSDAVHLRNDLFSYQREVEDEGENSNGVLVLETFFGCTTQEAADLVNDVLTSRLHQFEHTALTEVPALALEKGLTPPEAAAVAAYAKGLQDWQSGGHEWHLRSSRYMNKGARPTSPWQGLTGSGTSAADVGALLAAAGAERLRAYTHVPYQKVGPSLLPDFHMPFQVELSPHLDAARPRLTAWMHRMGMLQEGVWDEDRLAAADLALCSAGLDPDATPEALDLSAHWLAWGTYADDYYPLVFGRRRDLVAARAATRRLADCMPVDGGEEIPVPLNGLERGLVDLWARTTAGMTPDARRSLKDSVNVMTESWVWELSNQIQNRIPDPVDYLEMRRATFGSDLTLSMCRMGHGPAVPPEVYRSGPVRSLENAAIDYACLLNDIFSYQKEIEYEGEIHNAILVVQNFFGIDYPTALGVVHDLTTQRMQQFQHVAAHELPVVYDDFALSDDIREVMRNYVLDLQNWMAGILHWHRTVDRYQPEFLARRAHGFLPDRSPRLPLPLVS
;
A
#
# COMPACT_ATOMS: atom_id res chain seq x y z
N MET A 1 4.99 28.08 -30.62
CA MET A 1 4.45 28.03 -29.26
C MET A 1 3.77 26.68 -29.18
N THR A 2 4.39 25.71 -28.53
CA THR A 2 3.77 24.42 -28.26
C THR A 2 2.58 24.66 -27.34
N GLN A 3 1.42 24.13 -27.73
CA GLN A 3 0.20 24.17 -26.95
C GLN A 3 0.38 23.19 -25.77
N GLN A 4 -0.11 23.52 -24.57
CA GLN A 4 -0.06 22.58 -23.45
C GLN A 4 -0.84 21.30 -23.80
N PRO A 5 -0.37 20.11 -23.37
CA PRO A 5 -1.00 18.83 -23.70
C PRO A 5 -2.42 18.71 -23.13
N PHE A 6 -2.69 19.36 -22.01
CA PHE A 6 -4.00 19.49 -21.38
C PHE A 6 -4.11 20.78 -20.58
N GLU A 7 -5.33 21.19 -20.24
CA GLU A 7 -5.59 22.24 -19.26
C GLU A 7 -5.42 21.66 -17.85
N LEU A 8 -4.62 22.34 -17.00
CA LEU A 8 -4.43 21.89 -15.63
C LEU A 8 -5.76 21.84 -14.86
N PRO A 9 -6.06 20.72 -14.18
CA PRO A 9 -7.30 20.56 -13.46
C PRO A 9 -7.35 21.48 -12.23
N HIS A 10 -8.55 21.65 -11.67
CA HIS A 10 -8.70 22.37 -10.41
C HIS A 10 -8.29 21.47 -9.23
N PHE A 11 -7.15 21.78 -8.62
CA PHE A 11 -6.63 21.06 -7.47
C PHE A 11 -7.44 21.32 -6.19
N TYR A 12 -7.85 20.27 -5.50
CA TYR A 12 -8.30 20.38 -4.11
C TYR A 12 -7.09 20.63 -3.21
N MET A 13 -6.95 21.84 -2.67
CA MET A 13 -5.89 22.21 -1.73
C MET A 13 -6.47 23.04 -0.57
N PRO A 14 -6.92 22.39 0.52
CA PRO A 14 -7.61 23.09 1.61
C PRO A 14 -6.67 23.89 2.52
N TYR A 15 -5.35 23.63 2.43
CA TYR A 15 -4.35 24.26 3.29
C TYR A 15 -3.70 25.46 2.60
N PRO A 16 -3.55 26.61 3.28
CA PRO A 16 -2.84 27.74 2.73
C PRO A 16 -1.32 27.47 2.70
N ALA A 17 -0.66 27.86 1.61
CA ALA A 17 0.79 27.90 1.56
C ALA A 17 1.34 29.01 2.47
N ARG A 18 2.45 28.74 3.15
CA ARG A 18 3.15 29.68 4.04
C ARG A 18 4.62 29.69 3.66
N LEU A 19 5.27 30.84 3.78
CA LEU A 19 6.67 31.00 3.39
C LEU A 19 7.53 31.23 4.63
N ASN A 20 8.59 30.45 4.78
CA ASN A 20 9.57 30.62 5.84
C ASN A 20 10.30 31.98 5.68
N PRO A 21 10.45 32.78 6.76
CA PRO A 21 11.15 34.07 6.70
C PRO A 21 12.66 33.96 6.41
N HIS A 22 13.26 32.78 6.51
CA HIS A 22 14.70 32.52 6.33
C HIS A 22 15.09 32.11 4.90
N LEU A 23 14.21 32.30 3.91
CA LEU A 23 14.44 31.90 2.51
C LEU A 23 15.78 32.40 1.94
N ASP A 24 16.07 33.69 2.08
CA ASP A 24 17.28 34.28 1.48
C ASP A 24 18.56 33.79 2.18
N GLU A 25 18.47 33.48 3.48
CA GLU A 25 19.56 32.86 4.25
C GLU A 25 19.85 31.44 3.73
N ALA A 26 18.80 30.63 3.55
CA ALA A 26 18.92 29.27 3.05
C ALA A 26 19.49 29.22 1.62
N ARG A 27 19.04 30.09 0.71
CA ARG A 27 19.59 30.19 -0.65
C ARG A 27 21.08 30.50 -0.66
N ALA A 28 21.49 31.50 0.13
CA ALA A 28 22.89 31.89 0.23
C ALA A 28 23.75 30.78 0.82
N HIS A 29 23.25 30.12 1.87
CA HIS A 29 23.91 28.98 2.51
C HIS A 29 24.11 27.83 1.52
N SER A 30 23.03 27.32 0.92
CA SER A 30 23.09 26.12 0.07
C SER A 30 23.89 26.34 -1.21
N THR A 31 23.95 27.56 -1.74
CA THR A 31 24.84 27.89 -2.87
C THR A 31 26.32 27.78 -2.46
N ALA A 32 26.69 28.28 -1.28
CA ALA A 32 28.05 28.17 -0.78
C ALA A 32 28.40 26.70 -0.48
N TRP A 33 27.48 25.97 0.15
CA TRP A 33 27.64 24.56 0.48
C TRP A 33 27.78 23.67 -0.76
N ALA A 34 26.91 23.83 -1.77
CA ALA A 34 26.99 23.06 -3.02
C ALA A 34 28.34 23.23 -3.73
N ARG A 35 28.88 24.45 -3.70
CA ARG A 35 30.23 24.73 -4.22
C ARG A 35 31.31 24.02 -3.42
N GLU A 36 31.22 24.03 -2.09
CA GLU A 36 32.18 23.36 -1.21
C GLU A 36 32.19 21.83 -1.43
N MET A 37 31.02 21.23 -1.64
CA MET A 37 30.90 19.80 -1.96
C MET A 37 31.33 19.45 -3.39
N GLY A 38 31.63 20.44 -4.24
CA GLY A 38 32.06 20.25 -5.62
C GLY A 38 30.92 19.92 -6.59
N MET A 39 29.68 20.29 -6.27
CA MET A 39 28.52 20.07 -7.15
C MET A 39 28.38 21.11 -8.27
N LEU A 40 28.94 22.31 -8.07
CA LEU A 40 28.89 23.39 -9.05
C LEU A 40 30.11 23.36 -9.97
N GLU A 41 30.89 24.44 -9.99
CA GLU A 41 31.95 24.64 -10.99
C GLU A 41 32.98 23.49 -10.96
N GLY A 42 33.02 22.71 -12.05
CA GLY A 42 33.93 21.57 -12.21
C GLY A 42 33.32 20.18 -12.00
N SER A 43 32.04 20.07 -11.62
CA SER A 43 31.33 18.79 -11.56
C SER A 43 31.02 18.21 -12.95
N GLY A 44 30.83 19.08 -13.94
CA GLY A 44 30.34 18.73 -15.28
C GLY A 44 28.83 18.49 -15.34
N ILE A 45 28.12 18.63 -14.21
CA ILE A 45 26.68 18.37 -14.10
C ILE A 45 25.91 19.69 -13.96
N TRP A 46 26.23 20.50 -12.95
CA TRP A 46 25.58 21.79 -12.69
C TRP A 46 26.58 22.94 -12.69
N GLU A 47 26.11 24.09 -13.16
CA GLU A 47 26.70 25.41 -12.90
C GLU A 47 25.81 26.18 -11.91
N GLN A 48 26.29 27.32 -11.38
CA GLN A 48 25.49 28.13 -10.46
C GLN A 48 24.13 28.55 -11.06
N SER A 49 24.08 28.81 -12.37
CA SER A 49 22.83 29.17 -13.05
C SER A 49 21.77 28.08 -13.00
N ASP A 50 22.19 26.81 -12.98
CA ASP A 50 21.27 25.68 -12.89
C ASP A 50 20.65 25.65 -11.49
N LEU A 51 21.46 25.75 -10.43
CA LEU A 51 20.97 25.81 -9.05
C LEU A 51 20.02 27.00 -8.83
N ASP A 52 20.38 28.19 -9.32
CA ASP A 52 19.57 29.40 -9.21
C ASP A 52 18.22 29.26 -9.94
N ALA A 53 18.18 28.57 -11.09
CA ALA A 53 16.96 28.35 -11.86
C ALA A 53 15.99 27.36 -11.19
N HIS A 54 16.52 26.37 -10.47
CA HIS A 54 15.71 25.38 -9.74
C HIS A 54 15.06 25.96 -8.48
N ASP A 55 15.78 26.85 -7.79
CA ASP A 55 15.34 27.53 -6.56
C ASP A 55 14.81 26.56 -5.48
N TYR A 56 15.63 25.58 -5.10
CA TYR A 56 15.31 24.63 -4.03
C TYR A 56 15.13 25.30 -2.67
N GLY A 57 15.77 26.46 -2.45
CA GLY A 57 15.51 27.28 -1.27
C GLY A 57 14.04 27.72 -1.17
N LEU A 58 13.42 28.12 -2.30
CA LEU A 58 12.00 28.48 -2.33
C LEU A 58 11.11 27.28 -2.04
N LEU A 59 11.42 26.10 -2.59
CA LEU A 59 10.71 24.86 -2.27
C LEU A 59 10.77 24.60 -0.76
N CYS A 60 11.96 24.54 -0.17
CA CYS A 60 12.14 24.22 1.24
C CYS A 60 11.49 25.26 2.16
N ALA A 61 11.54 26.55 1.80
CA ALA A 61 10.90 27.61 2.57
C ALA A 61 9.37 27.51 2.55
N TYR A 62 8.79 27.01 1.46
CA TYR A 62 7.36 26.76 1.39
C TYR A 62 6.95 25.50 2.16
N THR A 63 7.76 24.45 2.11
CA THR A 63 7.41 23.17 2.72
C THR A 63 7.75 23.07 4.20
N HIS A 64 8.67 23.91 4.71
CA HIS A 64 9.07 23.97 6.12
C HIS A 64 8.91 25.40 6.67
N PRO A 65 7.68 25.94 6.72
CA PRO A 65 7.43 27.34 7.06
C PRO A 65 7.73 27.72 8.52
N ASP A 66 7.83 26.74 9.42
CA ASP A 66 7.93 26.96 10.88
C ASP A 66 9.33 26.69 11.47
N CYS A 67 10.24 26.05 10.72
CA CYS A 67 11.59 25.76 11.24
C CYS A 67 12.48 27.00 11.25
N ASP A 68 13.52 26.99 12.07
CA ASP A 68 14.48 28.08 12.13
C ASP A 68 15.43 28.11 10.92
N GLY A 69 16.22 29.18 10.79
CA GLY A 69 17.16 29.39 9.69
C GLY A 69 18.21 28.27 9.54
N PRO A 70 18.87 27.80 10.62
CA PRO A 70 19.79 26.67 10.56
C PRO A 70 19.14 25.37 10.08
N ALA A 71 17.96 25.02 10.58
CA ALA A 71 17.23 23.84 10.13
C ALA A 71 16.82 23.97 8.65
N LEU A 72 16.31 25.14 8.24
CA LEU A 72 15.93 25.40 6.85
C LEU A 72 17.13 25.27 5.90
N SER A 73 18.30 25.78 6.31
CA SER A 73 19.53 25.69 5.51
C SER A 73 19.98 24.24 5.34
N LEU A 74 20.00 23.45 6.43
CA LEU A 74 20.35 22.03 6.36
C LEU A 74 19.36 21.23 5.49
N ILE A 75 18.07 21.49 5.64
CA ILE A 75 17.05 20.86 4.80
C ILE A 75 17.26 21.26 3.34
N THR A 76 17.54 22.52 3.05
CA THR A 76 17.80 22.98 1.67
C THR A 76 19.03 22.29 1.09
N ASP A 77 20.11 22.11 1.86
CA ASP A 77 21.28 21.35 1.44
C ASP A 77 20.94 19.88 1.09
N TRP A 78 20.06 19.23 1.87
CA TRP A 78 19.54 17.89 1.57
C TRP A 78 18.78 17.84 0.23
N TYR A 79 17.92 18.82 -0.05
CA TYR A 79 17.20 18.89 -1.33
C TYR A 79 18.16 19.16 -2.50
N VAL A 80 19.13 20.05 -2.33
CA VAL A 80 20.18 20.28 -3.33
C VAL A 80 20.94 18.99 -3.62
N TRP A 81 21.29 18.22 -2.59
CA TRP A 81 21.99 16.95 -2.75
C TRP A 81 21.18 15.89 -3.51
N VAL A 82 19.90 15.68 -3.18
CA VAL A 82 19.11 14.62 -3.84
C VAL A 82 18.89 14.92 -5.32
N PHE A 83 18.61 16.18 -5.67
CA PHE A 83 18.44 16.55 -7.07
C PHE A 83 19.77 16.50 -7.83
N PHE A 84 20.88 16.86 -7.19
CA PHE A 84 22.20 16.70 -7.81
C PHE A 84 22.54 15.22 -8.03
N PHE A 85 22.22 14.37 -7.07
CA PHE A 85 22.39 12.92 -7.19
C PHE A 85 21.64 12.36 -8.41
N ASP A 86 20.37 12.73 -8.61
CA ASP A 86 19.59 12.23 -9.76
C ASP A 86 20.19 12.66 -11.11
N ASP A 87 20.55 13.93 -11.26
CA ASP A 87 21.19 14.44 -12.48
C ASP A 87 22.60 13.83 -12.71
N HIS A 88 23.37 13.65 -11.63
CA HIS A 88 24.68 13.00 -11.69
C HIS A 88 24.55 11.52 -12.09
N PHE A 89 23.59 10.80 -11.50
CA PHE A 89 23.35 9.40 -11.81
C PHE A 89 22.85 9.21 -13.25
N LEU A 90 21.99 10.14 -13.71
CA LEU A 90 21.51 10.18 -15.10
C LEU A 90 22.67 10.31 -16.09
N ASP A 91 23.56 11.28 -15.88
CA ASP A 91 24.65 11.55 -16.81
C ASP A 91 25.71 10.43 -16.80
N MET A 92 26.09 9.95 -15.61
CA MET A 92 27.17 8.98 -15.46
C MET A 92 26.74 7.55 -15.84
N PHE A 93 25.52 7.14 -15.52
CA PHE A 93 25.11 5.74 -15.59
C PHE A 93 23.87 5.48 -16.45
N LYS A 94 22.82 6.32 -16.38
CA LYS A 94 21.59 6.06 -17.16
C LYS A 94 21.82 6.28 -18.66
N ARG A 95 22.47 7.37 -19.07
CA ARG A 95 22.76 7.66 -20.50
C ARG A 95 23.68 6.63 -21.16
N THR A 96 24.63 6.09 -20.39
CA THR A 96 25.57 5.06 -20.87
C THR A 96 25.02 3.64 -20.75
N GLN A 97 23.92 3.47 -19.99
CA GLN A 97 23.31 2.19 -19.65
C GLN A 97 24.26 1.23 -18.91
N ASP A 98 25.24 1.76 -18.16
CA ASP A 98 26.19 0.95 -17.38
C ASP A 98 25.61 0.56 -16.01
N ARG A 99 24.78 -0.49 -16.01
CA ARG A 99 24.15 -1.04 -14.79
C ARG A 99 25.17 -1.49 -13.75
N ALA A 100 26.29 -2.09 -14.19
CA ALA A 100 27.29 -2.62 -13.27
C ALA A 100 27.99 -1.48 -12.50
N ALA A 101 28.36 -0.41 -13.20
CA ALA A 101 28.94 0.77 -12.58
C ALA A 101 27.92 1.50 -11.69
N GLY A 102 26.67 1.65 -12.15
CA GLY A 102 25.59 2.26 -11.37
C GLY A 102 25.34 1.50 -10.06
N LYS A 103 25.28 0.17 -10.11
CA LYS A 103 25.13 -0.67 -8.91
C LYS A 103 26.33 -0.51 -7.96
N ALA A 104 27.55 -0.54 -8.48
CA ALA A 104 28.75 -0.35 -7.65
C ALA A 104 28.80 1.04 -6.97
N HIS A 105 28.28 2.08 -7.64
CA HIS A 105 28.14 3.41 -7.05
C HIS A 105 27.12 3.41 -5.90
N LEU A 106 25.94 2.82 -6.11
CA LEU A 106 24.89 2.76 -5.08
C LEU A 106 25.26 1.87 -3.89
N ASP A 107 25.94 0.75 -4.12
CA ASP A 107 26.44 -0.14 -3.05
C ASP A 107 27.44 0.58 -2.12
N ARG A 108 28.09 1.68 -2.57
CA ARG A 108 29.00 2.49 -1.75
C ARG A 108 28.28 3.51 -0.87
N LEU A 109 27.12 4.04 -1.29
CA LEU A 109 26.45 5.14 -0.58
C LEU A 109 26.05 4.81 0.88
N PRO A 110 25.58 3.59 1.20
CA PRO A 110 25.33 3.20 2.59
C PRO A 110 26.53 3.32 3.53
N LEU A 111 27.77 3.28 3.02
CA LEU A 111 28.98 3.44 3.82
C LEU A 111 29.12 4.85 4.42
N PHE A 112 28.39 5.83 3.87
CA PHE A 112 28.34 7.21 4.36
C PHE A 112 27.14 7.47 5.28
N MET A 113 26.36 6.43 5.59
CA MET A 113 25.21 6.49 6.50
C MET A 113 25.39 5.60 7.76
N PRO A 114 26.51 5.68 8.50
CA PRO A 114 26.75 4.81 9.64
C PRO A 114 25.72 5.04 10.75
N MET A 115 25.16 3.94 11.26
CA MET A 115 24.26 3.95 12.43
C MET A 115 25.03 4.21 13.73
N ASP A 116 26.23 3.63 13.84
CA ASP A 116 27.18 3.96 14.90
C ASP A 116 28.06 5.12 14.42
N LEU A 117 27.84 6.30 15.01
CA LEU A 117 28.53 7.55 14.68
C LEU A 117 30.05 7.52 14.93
N SER A 118 30.56 6.50 15.61
CA SER A 118 32.00 6.28 15.76
C SER A 118 32.63 5.51 14.59
N THR A 119 31.81 4.96 13.69
CA THR A 119 32.27 4.24 12.50
C THR A 119 32.90 5.24 11.52
N PRO A 120 34.16 5.04 11.10
CA PRO A 120 34.77 5.91 10.12
C PRO A 120 34.11 5.73 8.74
N MET A 121 33.78 6.84 8.09
CA MET A 121 33.36 6.83 6.68
C MET A 121 34.59 6.70 5.78
N PRO A 122 34.46 6.07 4.59
CA PRO A 122 35.53 6.09 3.59
C PRO A 122 35.75 7.51 3.04
N GLU A 123 36.92 7.74 2.42
CA GLU A 123 37.19 9.01 1.72
C GLU A 123 36.20 9.18 0.54
N PRO A 124 35.45 10.30 0.45
CA PRO A 124 34.58 10.57 -0.68
C PRO A 124 35.34 10.66 -2.01
N GLN A 125 34.80 10.05 -3.06
CA GLN A 125 35.40 10.01 -4.40
C GLN A 125 34.71 10.92 -5.41
N ASN A 126 33.53 11.45 -5.07
CA ASN A 126 32.72 12.31 -5.93
C ASN A 126 31.85 13.25 -5.07
N PRO A 127 31.23 14.29 -5.68
CA PRO A 127 30.41 15.26 -4.96
C PRO A 127 29.19 14.67 -4.24
N VAL A 128 28.59 13.59 -4.76
CA VAL A 128 27.46 12.90 -4.12
C VAL A 128 27.89 12.29 -2.80
N GLU A 129 29.00 11.54 -2.80
CA GLU A 129 29.56 10.94 -1.59
C GLU A 129 29.97 12.01 -0.56
N ALA A 130 30.59 13.10 -1.02
CA ALA A 130 31.02 14.19 -0.16
C ALA A 130 29.83 14.89 0.52
N GLY A 131 28.79 15.20 -0.26
CA GLY A 131 27.56 15.80 0.27
C GLY A 131 26.84 14.87 1.25
N LEU A 132 26.73 13.57 0.95
CA LEU A 132 26.07 12.61 1.85
C LEU A 132 26.82 12.48 3.19
N ALA A 133 28.15 12.41 3.16
CA ALA A 133 28.98 12.33 4.36
C ALA A 133 28.77 13.54 5.30
N ASP A 134 28.77 14.75 4.72
CA ASP A 134 28.55 15.99 5.46
C ASP A 134 27.12 16.09 6.01
N LEU A 135 26.11 15.87 5.16
CA LEU A 135 24.71 15.95 5.53
C LEU A 135 24.35 14.94 6.63
N TRP A 136 24.84 13.71 6.52
CA TRP A 136 24.63 12.69 7.55
C TRP A 136 25.22 13.12 8.89
N THR A 137 26.44 13.66 8.88
CA THR A 137 27.15 14.13 10.08
C THR A 137 26.44 15.32 10.74
N ARG A 138 25.86 16.23 9.97
CA ARG A 138 25.11 17.40 10.49
C ARG A 138 23.70 17.05 10.99
N THR A 139 23.09 15.99 10.47
CA THR A 139 21.67 15.66 10.74
C THR A 139 21.52 14.67 11.88
N VAL A 140 22.22 13.54 11.79
CA VAL A 140 21.97 12.34 12.60
C VAL A 140 22.24 12.52 14.10
N PRO A 141 23.26 13.27 14.56
CA PRO A 141 23.50 13.46 15.99
C PRO A 141 22.33 14.08 16.75
N ALA A 142 21.47 14.86 16.08
CA ALA A 142 20.32 15.52 16.68
C ALA A 142 19.09 14.61 16.85
N MET A 143 19.06 13.45 16.19
CA MET A 143 17.87 12.60 16.07
C MET A 143 18.00 11.28 16.84
N SER A 144 16.88 10.68 17.24
CA SER A 144 16.87 9.38 17.92
C SER A 144 17.32 8.22 17.02
N ALA A 145 17.77 7.12 17.62
CA ALA A 145 18.13 5.89 16.89
C ALA A 145 16.96 5.31 16.07
N GLY A 146 15.73 5.54 16.51
CA GLY A 146 14.51 5.15 15.81
C GLY A 146 14.34 5.87 14.49
N TRP A 147 14.37 7.20 14.53
CA TRP A 147 14.31 8.05 13.35
C TRP A 147 15.45 7.74 12.38
N ARG A 148 16.69 7.58 12.89
CA ARG A 148 17.87 7.27 12.07
C ARG A 148 17.69 6.03 11.20
N ARG A 149 17.13 4.96 11.78
CA ARG A 149 16.86 3.73 11.02
C ARG A 149 15.82 3.97 9.93
N ARG A 150 14.74 4.70 10.23
CA ARG A 150 13.70 5.01 9.24
C ARG A 150 14.25 5.89 8.11
N PHE A 151 15.01 6.92 8.44
CA PHE A 151 15.58 7.84 7.47
C PHE A 151 16.65 7.17 6.60
N ALA A 152 17.50 6.30 7.18
CA ALA A 152 18.44 5.50 6.41
C ALA A 152 17.72 4.61 5.38
N VAL A 153 16.67 3.90 5.80
CA VAL A 153 15.86 3.07 4.89
C VAL A 153 15.21 3.91 3.79
N ALA A 154 14.64 5.08 4.13
CA ALA A 154 14.05 5.97 3.13
C ALA A 154 15.10 6.49 2.13
N THR A 155 16.30 6.84 2.59
CA THR A 155 17.41 7.26 1.73
C THR A 155 17.91 6.10 0.85
N GLU A 156 18.06 4.89 1.39
CA GLU A 156 18.43 3.71 0.61
C GLU A 156 17.39 3.41 -0.48
N HIS A 157 16.11 3.53 -0.16
CA HIS A 157 15.03 3.32 -1.15
C HIS A 157 15.08 4.35 -2.28
N LEU A 158 15.20 5.64 -1.93
CA LEU A 158 15.37 6.75 -2.86
C LEU A 158 16.58 6.54 -3.79
N LEU A 159 17.72 6.12 -3.24
CA LEU A 159 18.93 5.87 -4.01
C LEU A 159 18.80 4.67 -4.97
N ASN A 160 18.09 3.63 -4.55
CA ASN A 160 17.90 2.42 -5.36
C ASN A 160 16.84 2.59 -6.46
N GLU A 161 16.02 3.66 -6.42
CA GLU A 161 15.07 4.03 -7.49
C GLU A 161 15.75 4.05 -8.86
N SER A 162 16.93 4.67 -8.93
CA SER A 162 17.61 4.92 -10.21
C SER A 162 18.00 3.63 -10.96
N LEU A 163 18.18 2.49 -10.27
CA LEU A 163 18.42 1.18 -10.92
C LEU A 163 17.14 0.57 -11.49
N TRP A 164 16.01 0.80 -10.83
CA TRP A 164 14.73 0.30 -11.28
C TRP A 164 14.27 1.06 -12.54
N GLU A 165 14.35 2.39 -12.52
CA GLU A 165 14.05 3.23 -13.70
C GLU A 165 14.94 2.84 -14.90
N LEU A 166 16.23 2.62 -14.65
CA LEU A 166 17.17 2.15 -15.67
C LEU A 166 16.74 0.83 -16.31
N SER A 167 16.07 -0.05 -15.56
CA SER A 167 15.58 -1.33 -16.08
C SER A 167 14.31 -1.16 -16.92
N ASN A 168 13.38 -0.29 -16.54
CA ASN A 168 12.10 -0.10 -17.25
C ASN A 168 12.18 0.77 -18.50
N ILE A 169 13.03 1.81 -18.50
CA ILE A 169 13.24 2.65 -19.69
C ILE A 169 13.67 1.77 -20.88
N ASN A 170 14.44 0.71 -20.63
CA ASN A 170 14.90 -0.23 -21.66
C ASN A 170 13.77 -1.04 -22.33
N GLU A 171 12.62 -1.19 -21.69
CA GLU A 171 11.54 -2.06 -22.14
C GLU A 171 10.38 -1.31 -22.81
N GLY A 172 10.31 0.02 -22.68
CA GLY A 172 9.24 0.84 -23.25
C GLY A 172 7.84 0.50 -22.69
N ARG A 173 7.80 -0.12 -21.51
CA ARG A 173 6.56 -0.58 -20.87
C ARG A 173 5.94 0.53 -20.03
N ILE A 174 4.62 0.68 -20.14
CA ILE A 174 3.82 1.54 -19.27
C ILE A 174 3.22 0.67 -18.17
N ALA A 175 3.41 1.06 -16.92
CA ALA A 175 2.89 0.34 -15.76
C ALA A 175 1.35 0.40 -15.70
N ASN A 176 0.71 -0.58 -15.06
CA ASN A 176 -0.71 -0.45 -14.70
C ASN A 176 -0.88 0.51 -13.50
N PRO A 177 -2.09 1.06 -13.25
CA PRO A 177 -2.29 2.06 -12.19
C PRO A 177 -1.88 1.62 -10.79
N VAL A 178 -2.09 0.34 -10.45
CA VAL A 178 -1.75 -0.21 -9.13
C VAL A 178 -0.23 -0.34 -8.98
N GLU A 179 0.43 -0.95 -9.98
CA GLU A 179 1.89 -1.02 -10.04
C GLU A 179 2.53 0.37 -9.96
N TYR A 180 1.99 1.35 -10.69
CA TYR A 180 2.50 2.71 -10.71
C TYR A 180 2.53 3.35 -9.32
N ILE A 181 1.40 3.33 -8.60
CA ILE A 181 1.32 3.89 -7.24
C ILE A 181 2.25 3.14 -6.28
N GLU A 182 2.27 1.80 -6.32
CA GLU A 182 3.13 1.00 -5.47
C GLU A 182 4.61 1.32 -5.67
N MET A 183 5.02 1.52 -6.92
CA MET A 183 6.40 1.85 -7.26
C MET A 183 6.73 3.27 -6.82
N ARG A 184 5.94 4.28 -7.21
CA ARG A 184 6.19 5.69 -6.84
C ARG A 184 6.28 5.90 -5.32
N ARG A 185 5.55 5.13 -4.51
CA ARG A 185 5.71 5.17 -3.04
C ARG A 185 7.02 4.59 -2.53
N LYS A 186 7.49 3.50 -3.15
CA LYS A 186 8.70 2.81 -2.71
C LYS A 186 9.95 3.54 -3.14
N VAL A 187 9.95 4.02 -4.38
CA VAL A 187 11.16 4.53 -5.02
C VAL A 187 11.24 6.05 -4.98
N GLY A 188 10.10 6.76 -5.00
CA GLY A 188 10.09 8.22 -5.04
C GLY A 188 10.55 8.89 -3.74
N GLY A 189 10.97 10.15 -3.84
CA GLY A 189 11.56 10.91 -2.73
C GLY A 189 10.62 11.37 -1.62
N ALA A 190 9.30 11.14 -1.73
CA ALA A 190 8.36 11.65 -0.73
C ALA A 190 8.49 11.02 0.69
N PRO A 191 8.68 9.69 0.87
CA PRO A 191 8.97 9.14 2.20
C PRO A 191 10.26 9.71 2.81
N TRP A 192 11.26 10.02 1.98
CA TRP A 192 12.48 10.71 2.39
C TRP A 192 12.19 12.15 2.84
N SER A 193 11.37 12.89 2.09
CA SER A 193 10.88 14.23 2.49
C SER A 193 10.11 14.20 3.81
N ALA A 194 9.31 13.15 4.06
CA ALA A 194 8.60 12.97 5.33
C ALA A 194 9.57 12.80 6.52
N GLY A 195 10.72 12.16 6.32
CA GLY A 195 11.79 12.10 7.31
C GLY A 195 12.37 13.47 7.65
N LEU A 196 12.56 14.34 6.66
CA LEU A 196 12.99 15.72 6.87
C LEU A 196 11.92 16.59 7.54
N VAL A 197 10.64 16.30 7.32
CA VAL A 197 9.54 16.92 8.09
C VAL A 197 9.67 16.56 9.57
N GLU A 198 9.91 15.29 9.93
CA GLU A 198 10.14 14.91 11.33
C GLU A 198 11.34 15.68 11.95
N TYR A 199 12.44 15.83 11.19
CA TYR A 199 13.59 16.64 11.61
C TYR A 199 13.21 18.11 11.87
N ALA A 200 12.40 18.70 10.98
CA ALA A 200 12.00 20.10 11.06
C ALA A 200 10.96 20.39 12.17
N THR A 201 10.11 19.41 12.50
CA THR A 201 8.97 19.62 13.40
C THR A 201 9.10 18.88 14.73
N ALA A 202 9.14 17.55 14.68
CA ALA A 202 9.13 16.66 15.85
C ALA A 202 9.24 15.20 15.40
N GLU A 203 9.99 14.40 16.16
CA GLU A 203 10.07 12.95 15.95
C GLU A 203 8.75 12.26 16.31
N VAL A 204 8.28 11.38 15.44
CA VAL A 204 7.18 10.47 15.75
C VAL A 204 7.69 9.39 16.72
N PRO A 205 6.96 9.10 17.81
CA PRO A 205 7.39 8.09 18.77
C PRO A 205 7.51 6.70 18.11
N ASP A 206 8.62 6.01 18.37
CA ASP A 206 8.91 4.69 17.80
C ASP A 206 7.81 3.64 18.07
N SER A 207 7.12 3.76 19.20
CA SER A 207 6.01 2.87 19.60
C SER A 207 4.81 2.92 18.65
N VAL A 208 4.68 4.00 17.87
CA VAL A 208 3.57 4.21 16.93
C VAL A 208 4.02 4.48 15.50
N ALA A 209 5.29 4.78 15.23
CA ALA A 209 5.79 5.11 13.89
C ALA A 209 5.43 4.05 12.81
N GLY A 210 5.45 2.76 13.19
CA GLY A 210 5.08 1.66 12.28
C GLY A 210 3.57 1.34 12.21
N SER A 211 2.74 2.02 13.00
CA SER A 211 1.30 1.79 13.03
C SER A 211 0.63 2.25 11.73
N ARG A 212 -0.46 1.57 11.35
CA ARG A 212 -1.19 1.87 10.12
C ARG A 212 -1.55 3.36 9.96
N PRO A 213 -2.14 4.07 10.95
CA PRO A 213 -2.53 5.47 10.73
C PRO A 213 -1.35 6.37 10.37
N LEU A 214 -0.17 6.13 10.94
CA LEU A 214 1.03 6.92 10.61
C LEU A 214 1.64 6.53 9.27
N ARG A 215 1.60 5.24 8.90
CA ARG A 215 1.95 4.80 7.54
C ARG A 215 1.03 5.40 6.50
N VAL A 216 -0.30 5.39 6.72
CA VAL A 216 -1.28 5.96 5.78
C VAL A 216 -1.12 7.46 5.63
N LEU A 217 -0.77 8.21 6.69
CA LEU A 217 -0.43 9.63 6.55
C LEU A 217 0.76 9.85 5.61
N MET A 218 1.83 9.07 5.78
CA MET A 218 3.02 9.17 4.93
C MET A 218 2.75 8.66 3.50
N GLU A 219 1.96 7.59 3.33
CA GLU A 219 1.59 7.02 2.03
C GLU A 219 0.69 7.97 1.23
N THR A 220 -0.37 8.50 1.83
CA THR A 220 -1.27 9.48 1.19
C THR A 220 -0.56 10.78 0.86
N PHE A 221 0.32 11.25 1.76
CA PHE A 221 1.23 12.36 1.47
C PHE A 221 2.06 12.04 0.23
N SER A 222 2.74 10.89 0.21
CA SER A 222 3.62 10.49 -0.89
C SER A 222 2.89 10.40 -2.22
N ASP A 223 1.71 9.78 -2.26
CA ASP A 223 0.87 9.75 -3.45
C ASP A 223 0.53 11.16 -3.93
N ALA A 224 0.12 12.03 -3.01
CA ALA A 224 -0.30 13.38 -3.35
C ALA A 224 0.86 14.24 -3.87
N VAL A 225 2.08 14.01 -3.40
CA VAL A 225 3.29 14.65 -3.93
C VAL A 225 3.54 14.21 -5.38
N HIS A 226 3.60 12.90 -5.62
CA HIS A 226 3.95 12.35 -6.92
C HIS A 226 2.88 12.61 -7.98
N LEU A 227 1.60 12.35 -7.70
CA LEU A 227 0.51 12.57 -8.65
C LEU A 227 0.38 14.05 -9.04
N ARG A 228 0.66 14.96 -8.11
CA ARG A 228 0.71 16.39 -8.42
C ARG A 228 1.89 16.71 -9.33
N ASN A 229 3.07 16.18 -9.00
CA ASN A 229 4.24 16.37 -9.84
C ASN A 229 3.96 15.91 -11.27
N ASP A 230 3.40 14.71 -11.45
CA ASP A 230 3.05 14.14 -12.75
C ASP A 230 2.18 15.07 -13.61
N LEU A 231 1.20 15.75 -13.01
CA LEU A 231 0.32 16.71 -13.70
C LEU A 231 1.09 17.96 -14.16
N PHE A 232 2.03 18.45 -13.35
CA PHE A 232 2.81 19.65 -13.66
C PHE A 232 4.01 19.36 -14.56
N SER A 233 4.53 18.13 -14.54
CA SER A 233 5.74 17.71 -15.24
C SER A 233 5.45 16.97 -16.55
N TYR A 234 4.22 16.53 -16.82
CA TYR A 234 3.85 15.68 -17.97
C TYR A 234 4.50 16.09 -19.29
N GLN A 235 4.39 17.37 -19.68
CA GLN A 235 4.97 17.85 -20.94
C GLN A 235 6.49 17.59 -20.99
N ARG A 236 7.20 17.90 -19.91
CA ARG A 236 8.65 17.71 -19.84
C ARG A 236 9.01 16.22 -19.81
N GLU A 237 8.37 15.46 -18.93
CA GLU A 237 8.73 14.06 -18.70
C GLU A 237 8.29 13.17 -19.86
N VAL A 238 7.04 13.30 -20.33
CA VAL A 238 6.48 12.40 -21.34
C VAL A 238 6.76 12.87 -22.77
N GLU A 239 6.57 14.16 -23.09
CA GLU A 239 6.74 14.65 -24.47
C GLU A 239 8.22 14.92 -24.82
N ASP A 240 8.98 15.53 -23.90
CA ASP A 240 10.36 15.96 -24.17
C ASP A 240 11.39 14.89 -23.79
N GLU A 241 11.24 14.25 -22.61
CA GLU A 241 12.20 13.27 -22.07
C GLU A 241 11.87 11.82 -22.46
N GLY A 242 10.61 11.52 -22.81
CA GLY A 242 10.15 10.18 -23.20
C GLY A 242 10.00 9.20 -22.02
N GLU A 243 9.78 9.72 -20.82
CA GLU A 243 9.57 8.95 -19.60
C GLU A 243 8.20 8.24 -19.62
N ASN A 244 8.18 6.97 -19.23
CA ASN A 244 6.97 6.15 -19.18
C ASN A 244 6.33 6.10 -17.78
N SER A 245 7.04 6.60 -16.77
CA SER A 245 6.64 6.64 -15.36
C SER A 245 5.90 7.94 -15.01
N ASN A 246 4.74 8.18 -15.63
CA ASN A 246 3.87 9.32 -15.31
C ASN A 246 2.40 8.89 -15.17
N GLY A 247 1.73 9.32 -14.10
CA GLY A 247 0.36 8.93 -13.79
C GLY A 247 -0.66 9.25 -14.88
N VAL A 248 -0.49 10.35 -15.63
CA VAL A 248 -1.40 10.71 -16.72
C VAL A 248 -1.25 9.70 -17.87
N LEU A 249 -0.02 9.38 -18.27
CA LEU A 249 0.24 8.39 -19.33
C LEU A 249 -0.27 6.99 -18.94
N VAL A 250 -0.11 6.62 -17.66
CA VAL A 250 -0.60 5.36 -17.11
C VAL A 250 -2.13 5.27 -17.20
N LEU A 251 -2.86 6.30 -16.75
CA LEU A 251 -4.33 6.28 -16.83
C LEU A 251 -4.85 6.43 -18.26
N GLU A 252 -4.19 7.23 -19.09
CA GLU A 252 -4.49 7.37 -20.53
C GLU A 252 -4.42 6.02 -21.24
N THR A 253 -3.33 5.28 -21.00
CA THR A 253 -3.10 3.96 -21.59
C THR A 253 -4.08 2.92 -21.06
N PHE A 254 -4.29 2.89 -19.74
CA PHE A 254 -5.14 1.89 -19.09
C PHE A 254 -6.62 2.04 -19.50
N PHE A 255 -7.14 3.27 -19.53
CA PHE A 255 -8.54 3.53 -19.89
C PHE A 255 -8.76 3.75 -21.39
N GLY A 256 -7.70 3.93 -22.18
CA GLY A 256 -7.81 4.29 -23.59
C GLY A 256 -8.53 5.63 -23.80
N CYS A 257 -8.41 6.56 -22.85
CA CYS A 257 -9.06 7.87 -22.87
C CYS A 257 -8.14 8.94 -23.47
N THR A 258 -8.63 10.17 -23.55
CA THR A 258 -7.79 11.31 -23.98
C THR A 258 -6.85 11.76 -22.86
N THR A 259 -5.73 12.40 -23.21
CA THR A 259 -4.78 12.96 -22.24
C THR A 259 -5.44 13.92 -21.23
N GLN A 260 -6.44 14.71 -21.66
CA GLN A 260 -7.20 15.58 -20.77
C GLN A 260 -8.03 14.78 -19.75
N GLU A 261 -8.76 13.77 -20.20
CA GLU A 261 -9.54 12.90 -19.31
C GLU A 261 -8.63 12.17 -18.32
N ALA A 262 -7.46 11.70 -18.77
CA ALA A 262 -6.47 11.08 -17.90
C ALA A 262 -5.92 12.05 -16.85
N ALA A 263 -5.63 13.31 -17.22
CA ALA A 263 -5.20 14.34 -16.28
C ALA A 263 -6.27 14.66 -15.23
N ASP A 264 -7.54 14.72 -15.63
CA ASP A 264 -8.66 14.91 -14.71
C ASP A 264 -8.78 13.71 -13.74
N LEU A 265 -8.65 12.48 -14.24
CA LEU A 265 -8.66 11.27 -13.41
C LEU A 265 -7.49 11.21 -12.42
N VAL A 266 -6.28 11.62 -12.82
CA VAL A 266 -5.13 11.73 -11.90
C VAL A 266 -5.44 12.74 -10.78
N ASN A 267 -6.11 13.85 -11.11
CA ASN A 267 -6.52 14.84 -10.12
C ASN A 267 -7.62 14.33 -9.18
N ASP A 268 -8.54 13.49 -9.65
CA ASP A 268 -9.54 12.83 -8.80
C ASP A 268 -8.87 11.87 -7.80
N VAL A 269 -7.87 11.09 -8.27
CA VAL A 269 -7.07 10.22 -7.38
C VAL A 269 -6.32 11.08 -6.36
N LEU A 270 -5.61 12.14 -6.80
CA LEU A 270 -4.91 13.08 -5.92
C LEU A 270 -5.84 13.68 -4.84
N THR A 271 -7.04 14.11 -5.24
CA THR A 271 -8.05 14.66 -4.33
C THR A 271 -8.51 13.63 -3.32
N SER A 272 -8.75 12.39 -3.77
CA SER A 272 -9.12 11.28 -2.89
C SER A 272 -8.02 10.94 -1.87
N ARG A 273 -6.74 10.93 -2.28
CA ARG A 273 -5.62 10.71 -1.35
C ARG A 273 -5.53 11.81 -0.29
N LEU A 274 -5.79 13.08 -0.66
CA LEU A 274 -5.91 14.17 0.31
C LEU A 274 -7.10 14.00 1.27
N HIS A 275 -8.25 13.53 0.79
CA HIS A 275 -9.38 13.21 1.67
C HIS A 275 -9.07 12.07 2.64
N GLN A 276 -8.33 11.05 2.22
CA GLN A 276 -7.86 9.97 3.08
C GLN A 276 -6.84 10.49 4.11
N PHE A 277 -5.87 11.31 3.69
CA PHE A 277 -4.93 11.99 4.59
C PHE A 277 -5.67 12.74 5.71
N GLU A 278 -6.67 13.54 5.35
CA GLU A 278 -7.48 14.30 6.32
C GLU A 278 -8.29 13.41 7.25
N HIS A 279 -8.89 12.35 6.71
CA HIS A 279 -9.61 11.38 7.53
C HIS A 279 -8.66 10.78 8.56
N THR A 280 -7.54 10.22 8.13
CA THR A 280 -6.57 9.58 9.01
C THR A 280 -6.01 10.55 10.05
N ALA A 281 -5.68 11.79 9.66
CA ALA A 281 -5.17 12.82 10.57
C ALA A 281 -6.20 13.21 11.66
N LEU A 282 -7.48 13.29 11.30
CA LEU A 282 -8.53 13.83 12.18
C LEU A 282 -9.30 12.76 12.95
N THR A 283 -9.28 11.49 12.51
CA THR A 283 -10.04 10.40 13.12
C THR A 283 -9.14 9.28 13.65
N GLU A 284 -8.30 8.70 12.79
CA GLU A 284 -7.51 7.51 13.11
C GLU A 284 -6.34 7.81 14.04
N VAL A 285 -5.61 8.91 13.79
CA VAL A 285 -4.45 9.31 14.60
C VAL A 285 -4.84 9.66 16.05
N PRO A 286 -5.90 10.46 16.31
CA PRO A 286 -6.37 10.68 17.68
C PRO A 286 -6.81 9.39 18.38
N ALA A 287 -7.49 8.49 17.65
CA ALA A 287 -7.90 7.19 18.19
C ALA A 287 -6.69 6.32 18.57
N LEU A 288 -5.67 6.27 17.70
CA LEU A 288 -4.41 5.58 17.95
C LEU A 288 -3.69 6.16 19.19
N ALA A 289 -3.61 7.48 19.31
CA ALA A 289 -2.96 8.14 20.45
C ALA A 289 -3.61 7.75 21.78
N LEU A 290 -4.94 7.70 21.82
CA LEU A 290 -5.71 7.22 22.97
C LEU A 290 -5.50 5.72 23.24
N GLU A 291 -5.55 4.90 22.19
CA GLU A 291 -5.40 3.45 22.29
C GLU A 291 -4.02 3.04 22.82
N LYS A 292 -2.97 3.71 22.35
CA LYS A 292 -1.58 3.46 22.75
C LYS A 292 -1.18 4.21 24.02
N GLY A 293 -2.07 5.04 24.56
CA GLY A 293 -1.84 5.79 25.80
C GLY A 293 -0.70 6.81 25.68
N LEU A 294 -0.57 7.46 24.52
CA LEU A 294 0.47 8.46 24.28
C LEU A 294 0.36 9.61 25.29
N THR A 295 1.51 10.05 25.79
CA THR A 295 1.61 11.23 26.65
C THR A 295 1.28 12.50 25.84
N PRO A 296 0.88 13.61 26.50
CA PRO A 296 0.61 14.86 25.80
C PRO A 296 1.74 15.34 24.88
N PRO A 297 3.05 15.25 25.25
CA PRO A 297 4.14 15.57 24.34
C PRO A 297 4.25 14.64 23.12
N GLU A 298 4.05 13.34 23.30
CA GLU A 298 4.07 12.36 22.18
C GLU A 298 2.91 12.60 21.21
N ALA A 299 1.72 12.86 21.73
CA ALA A 299 0.56 13.21 20.91
C ALA A 299 0.77 14.55 20.18
N ALA A 300 1.40 15.53 20.83
CA ALA A 300 1.75 16.80 20.20
C ALA A 300 2.80 16.63 19.09
N ALA A 301 3.78 15.74 19.27
CA ALA A 301 4.79 15.42 18.25
C ALA A 301 4.14 14.80 17.01
N VAL A 302 3.23 13.84 17.19
CA VAL A 302 2.45 13.25 16.09
C VAL A 302 1.59 14.30 15.37
N ALA A 303 0.94 15.21 16.11
CA ALA A 303 0.16 16.29 15.52
C ALA A 303 1.04 17.30 14.74
N ALA A 304 2.24 17.61 15.25
CA ALA A 304 3.21 18.46 14.57
C ALA A 304 3.72 17.82 13.27
N TYR A 305 3.99 16.51 13.29
CA TYR A 305 4.34 15.74 12.10
C TYR A 305 3.23 15.78 11.05
N ALA A 306 1.98 15.47 11.43
CA ALA A 306 0.84 15.53 10.51
C ALA A 306 0.66 16.93 9.91
N LYS A 307 0.81 17.99 10.71
CA LYS A 307 0.79 19.37 10.24
C LYS A 307 1.96 19.67 9.30
N GLY A 308 3.16 19.19 9.60
CA GLY A 308 4.32 19.36 8.72
C GLY A 308 4.11 18.73 7.34
N LEU A 309 3.46 17.55 7.26
CA LEU A 309 3.06 16.96 6.00
C LEU A 309 1.98 17.78 5.26
N GLN A 310 1.09 18.48 5.98
CA GLN A 310 0.13 19.42 5.37
C GLN A 310 0.83 20.64 4.78
N ASP A 311 1.75 21.24 5.54
CA ASP A 311 2.55 22.39 5.11
C ASP A 311 3.42 22.02 3.89
N TRP A 312 3.99 20.82 3.87
CA TRP A 312 4.72 20.33 2.71
C TRP A 312 3.82 20.22 1.48
N GLN A 313 2.61 19.65 1.60
CA GLN A 313 1.70 19.51 0.46
C GLN A 313 1.25 20.85 -0.13
N SER A 314 0.88 21.82 0.71
CA SER A 314 0.50 23.16 0.22
C SER A 314 1.69 23.95 -0.30
N GLY A 315 2.85 23.84 0.37
CA GLY A 315 4.08 24.48 -0.04
C GLY A 315 4.62 23.94 -1.36
N GLY A 316 4.63 22.62 -1.52
CA GLY A 316 5.01 21.95 -2.77
C GLY A 316 4.08 22.36 -3.91
N HIS A 317 2.77 22.43 -3.69
CA HIS A 317 1.82 22.93 -4.68
C HIS A 317 2.12 24.38 -5.10
N GLU A 318 2.34 25.27 -4.13
CA GLU A 318 2.67 26.68 -4.41
C GLU A 318 3.99 26.83 -5.18
N TRP A 319 4.98 25.99 -4.88
CA TRP A 319 6.24 25.96 -5.64
C TRP A 319 6.03 25.53 -7.10
N HIS A 320 5.21 24.50 -7.37
CA HIS A 320 4.90 24.09 -8.75
C HIS A 320 4.21 25.20 -9.55
N LEU A 321 3.35 26.01 -8.91
CA LEU A 321 2.70 27.16 -9.55
C LEU A 321 3.67 28.29 -9.94
N ARG A 322 4.84 28.37 -9.29
CA ARG A 322 5.80 29.47 -9.45
C ARG A 322 7.06 29.09 -10.21
N SER A 323 7.48 27.84 -10.09
CA SER A 323 8.71 27.35 -10.70
C SER A 323 8.58 27.33 -12.22
N SER A 324 9.60 27.81 -12.92
CA SER A 324 9.68 27.75 -14.39
C SER A 324 9.91 26.34 -14.92
N ARG A 325 10.14 25.35 -14.04
CA ARG A 325 10.37 23.95 -14.41
C ARG A 325 9.12 23.22 -14.92
N TYR A 326 7.93 23.77 -14.68
CA TYR A 326 6.65 23.08 -14.90
C TYR A 326 5.69 23.80 -15.86
N MET A 327 4.75 23.05 -16.43
CA MET A 327 3.70 23.60 -17.30
C MET A 327 2.60 24.32 -16.50
N ASN A 328 2.92 25.47 -15.91
CA ASN A 328 2.01 26.22 -15.02
C ASN A 328 1.15 27.29 -15.70
N LYS A 329 1.18 27.42 -17.04
CA LYS A 329 0.33 28.38 -17.76
C LYS A 329 -1.14 28.01 -17.56
N GLY A 330 -1.97 28.98 -17.17
CA GLY A 330 -3.41 28.76 -16.93
C GLY A 330 -3.77 28.19 -15.56
N ALA A 331 -2.79 27.84 -14.72
CA ALA A 331 -3.04 27.35 -13.37
C ALA A 331 -3.73 28.44 -12.52
N ARG A 332 -4.83 28.08 -11.84
CA ARG A 332 -5.57 29.03 -10.99
C ARG A 332 -4.98 29.02 -9.56
N PRO A 333 -4.84 30.19 -8.90
CA PRO A 333 -4.46 30.23 -7.49
C PRO A 333 -5.51 29.54 -6.63
N THR A 334 -5.09 28.65 -5.73
CA THR A 334 -5.99 27.85 -4.86
C THR A 334 -6.43 28.58 -3.59
N SER A 335 -5.99 29.82 -3.34
CA SER A 335 -6.39 30.57 -2.14
C SER A 335 -7.82 31.12 -2.26
N PRO A 336 -8.79 30.67 -1.44
CA PRO A 336 -10.13 31.26 -1.39
C PRO A 336 -10.11 32.71 -0.84
N TRP A 337 -9.01 33.10 -0.18
CA TRP A 337 -8.96 34.28 0.68
C TRP A 337 -8.10 35.42 0.13
N GLN A 338 -7.22 35.17 -0.86
CA GLN A 338 -6.40 36.23 -1.46
C GLN A 338 -7.08 36.94 -2.66
N GLY A 339 -8.22 36.44 -3.14
CA GLY A 339 -9.00 37.04 -4.24
C GLY A 339 -10.08 38.06 -3.83
N LEU A 340 -10.14 38.50 -2.56
CA LEU A 340 -11.20 39.39 -2.04
C LEU A 340 -11.06 40.89 -2.42
N THR A 341 -10.33 41.21 -3.49
CA THR A 341 -10.21 42.61 -3.98
C THR A 341 -10.95 42.87 -5.30
N GLY A 342 -11.62 41.87 -5.90
CA GLY A 342 -12.38 42.02 -7.14
C GLY A 342 -13.88 41.81 -6.97
N SER A 343 -14.69 42.88 -7.12
CA SER A 343 -16.15 42.81 -7.07
C SER A 343 -16.73 42.10 -8.31
N GLY A 344 -17.36 40.93 -8.16
CA GLY A 344 -18.41 40.51 -9.11
C GLY A 344 -18.68 39.01 -9.33
N THR A 345 -17.71 38.10 -9.26
CA THR A 345 -17.92 36.70 -9.74
C THR A 345 -17.23 35.59 -8.92
N SER A 346 -16.40 35.91 -7.92
CA SER A 346 -15.59 34.91 -7.19
C SER A 346 -16.35 34.07 -6.16
N ALA A 347 -17.41 34.61 -5.54
CA ALA A 347 -18.13 33.90 -4.47
C ALA A 347 -18.97 32.70 -4.96
N ALA A 348 -19.45 32.75 -6.21
CA ALA A 348 -20.25 31.67 -6.79
C ALA A 348 -19.38 30.46 -7.19
N ASP A 349 -18.15 30.70 -7.67
CA ASP A 349 -17.21 29.66 -8.10
C ASP A 349 -16.60 28.91 -6.91
N VAL A 350 -16.22 29.64 -5.84
CA VAL A 350 -15.72 29.05 -4.58
C VAL A 350 -16.82 28.25 -3.86
N GLY A 351 -18.06 28.75 -3.83
CA GLY A 351 -19.19 28.03 -3.25
C GLY A 351 -19.51 26.74 -4.02
N ALA A 352 -19.43 26.76 -5.35
CA ALA A 352 -19.63 25.59 -6.19
C ALA A 352 -18.49 24.56 -6.03
N LEU A 353 -17.24 25.02 -5.93
CA LEU A 353 -16.07 24.17 -5.69
C LEU A 353 -16.10 23.49 -4.31
N LEU A 354 -16.41 24.24 -3.26
CA LEU A 354 -16.56 23.68 -1.91
C LEU A 354 -17.78 22.73 -1.84
N ALA A 355 -18.85 23.02 -2.58
CA ALA A 355 -20.00 22.13 -2.68
C ALA A 355 -19.68 20.86 -3.49
N ALA A 356 -18.89 20.95 -4.56
CA ALA A 356 -18.46 19.81 -5.37
C ALA A 356 -17.49 18.91 -4.59
N ALA A 357 -16.43 19.49 -4.00
CA ALA A 357 -15.50 18.76 -3.13
C ALA A 357 -16.20 18.18 -1.89
N GLY A 358 -17.15 18.93 -1.32
CA GLY A 358 -18.01 18.44 -0.23
C GLY A 358 -18.92 17.30 -0.66
N ALA A 359 -19.51 17.36 -1.85
CA ALA A 359 -20.37 16.30 -2.40
C ALA A 359 -19.56 15.03 -2.74
N GLU A 360 -18.37 15.18 -3.29
CA GLU A 360 -17.44 14.10 -3.58
C GLU A 360 -16.99 13.39 -2.30
N ARG A 361 -16.59 14.17 -1.28
CA ARG A 361 -16.25 13.65 0.06
C ARG A 361 -17.41 12.92 0.72
N LEU A 362 -18.63 13.45 0.57
CA LEU A 362 -19.83 12.84 1.15
C LEU A 362 -20.23 11.55 0.44
N ARG A 363 -19.88 11.36 -0.85
CA ARG A 363 -20.27 10.19 -1.64
C ARG A 363 -19.85 8.88 -0.97
N ALA A 364 -18.63 8.83 -0.42
CA ALA A 364 -18.11 7.68 0.32
C ALA A 364 -18.99 7.23 1.50
N TYR A 365 -19.89 8.10 2.00
CA TYR A 365 -20.78 7.83 3.13
C TYR A 365 -22.24 7.54 2.73
N THR A 366 -22.54 7.53 1.43
CA THR A 366 -23.91 7.42 0.90
C THR A 366 -24.35 6.00 0.55
N HIS A 367 -23.49 5.00 0.78
CA HIS A 367 -23.83 3.60 0.51
C HIS A 367 -25.10 3.18 1.25
N VAL A 368 -25.95 2.42 0.56
CA VAL A 368 -27.17 1.85 1.11
C VAL A 368 -26.95 0.34 1.28
N PRO A 369 -26.77 -0.17 2.52
CA PRO A 369 -26.56 -1.59 2.76
C PRO A 369 -27.74 -2.45 2.28
N TYR A 370 -27.46 -3.70 1.90
CA TYR A 370 -28.44 -4.70 1.44
C TYR A 370 -29.16 -4.31 0.13
N GLN A 371 -28.49 -3.54 -0.73
CA GLN A 371 -29.04 -3.17 -2.03
C GLN A 371 -29.23 -4.41 -2.93
N LYS A 372 -30.39 -4.52 -3.57
CA LYS A 372 -30.63 -5.56 -4.58
C LYS A 372 -29.82 -5.26 -5.84
N VAL A 373 -28.82 -6.08 -6.11
CA VAL A 373 -27.92 -5.96 -7.27
C VAL A 373 -28.12 -7.08 -8.30
N GLY A 374 -28.79 -8.16 -7.91
CA GLY A 374 -28.96 -9.34 -8.78
C GLY A 374 -27.71 -10.22 -8.81
N PRO A 375 -27.72 -11.31 -9.60
CA PRO A 375 -26.59 -12.23 -9.71
C PRO A 375 -25.28 -11.54 -10.11
N SER A 376 -24.17 -11.95 -9.51
CA SER A 376 -22.84 -11.52 -9.93
C SER A 376 -22.63 -11.83 -11.41
N LEU A 377 -22.25 -10.81 -12.18
CA LEU A 377 -21.88 -10.94 -13.58
C LEU A 377 -20.43 -11.43 -13.67
N LEU A 378 -20.21 -12.58 -14.32
CA LEU A 378 -18.89 -13.21 -14.41
C LEU A 378 -18.30 -12.98 -15.81
N PRO A 379 -17.18 -12.25 -15.94
CA PRO A 379 -16.49 -12.09 -17.21
C PRO A 379 -15.67 -13.34 -17.58
N ASP A 380 -15.06 -13.33 -18.76
CA ASP A 380 -14.07 -14.36 -19.13
C ASP A 380 -12.73 -14.03 -18.47
N PHE A 381 -12.39 -14.81 -17.43
CA PHE A 381 -11.17 -14.60 -16.66
C PHE A 381 -9.95 -15.10 -17.43
N HIS A 382 -8.97 -14.21 -17.64
CA HIS A 382 -7.68 -14.60 -18.18
C HIS A 382 -6.92 -15.46 -17.16
N MET A 383 -6.89 -16.78 -17.39
CA MET A 383 -6.14 -17.75 -16.59
C MET A 383 -5.29 -18.63 -17.51
N PRO A 384 -3.99 -18.34 -17.66
CA PRO A 384 -3.11 -19.08 -18.56
C PRO A 384 -2.63 -20.41 -17.96
N PHE A 385 -2.83 -20.63 -16.67
CA PHE A 385 -2.36 -21.81 -15.94
C PHE A 385 -3.44 -22.89 -15.87
N GLN A 386 -3.02 -24.16 -15.97
CA GLN A 386 -3.92 -25.29 -15.82
C GLN A 386 -4.17 -25.55 -14.34
N VAL A 387 -5.43 -25.84 -13.99
CA VAL A 387 -5.76 -26.28 -12.62
C VAL A 387 -5.47 -27.76 -12.47
N GLU A 388 -4.81 -28.10 -11.37
CA GLU A 388 -4.67 -29.47 -10.87
C GLU A 388 -5.29 -29.55 -9.47
N LEU A 389 -5.76 -30.72 -9.07
CA LEU A 389 -6.35 -30.95 -7.75
C LEU A 389 -5.62 -32.07 -7.03
N SER A 390 -5.35 -31.86 -5.74
CA SER A 390 -4.76 -32.91 -4.91
C SER A 390 -5.63 -34.18 -4.91
N PRO A 391 -5.03 -35.37 -5.09
CA PRO A 391 -5.74 -36.64 -5.05
C PRO A 391 -6.32 -36.97 -3.67
N HIS A 392 -6.03 -36.14 -2.66
CA HIS A 392 -6.47 -36.33 -1.28
C HIS A 392 -7.75 -35.54 -0.93
N LEU A 393 -8.30 -34.77 -1.88
CA LEU A 393 -9.49 -33.92 -1.69
C LEU A 393 -10.68 -34.64 -1.03
N ASP A 394 -11.11 -35.76 -1.61
CA ASP A 394 -12.31 -36.48 -1.12
C ASP A 394 -12.14 -36.97 0.31
N ALA A 395 -10.91 -37.27 0.72
CA ALA A 395 -10.60 -37.70 2.07
C ALA A 395 -10.49 -36.51 3.05
N ALA A 396 -10.10 -35.32 2.57
CA ALA A 396 -9.96 -34.11 3.37
C ALA A 396 -11.31 -33.51 3.79
N ARG A 397 -12.32 -33.49 2.91
CA ARG A 397 -13.67 -32.94 3.20
C ARG A 397 -14.31 -33.44 4.51
N PRO A 398 -14.45 -34.77 4.76
CA PRO A 398 -15.02 -35.26 6.01
C PRO A 398 -14.11 -35.00 7.22
N ARG A 399 -12.78 -34.94 7.04
CA ARG A 399 -11.84 -34.63 8.14
C ARG A 399 -11.93 -33.16 8.57
N LEU A 400 -12.07 -32.24 7.61
CA LEU A 400 -12.32 -30.83 7.86
C LEU A 400 -13.62 -30.64 8.66
N THR A 401 -14.70 -31.28 8.24
CA THR A 401 -16.00 -31.22 8.95
C THR A 401 -15.85 -31.72 10.39
N ALA A 402 -15.20 -32.87 10.58
CA ALA A 402 -14.96 -33.42 11.90
C ALA A 402 -14.10 -32.47 12.78
N TRP A 403 -13.12 -31.78 12.20
CA TRP A 403 -12.31 -30.79 12.92
C TRP A 403 -13.12 -29.56 13.33
N MET A 404 -13.92 -29.00 12.42
CA MET A 404 -14.79 -27.85 12.71
C MET A 404 -15.77 -28.13 13.87
N HIS A 405 -16.32 -29.34 13.94
CA HIS A 405 -17.12 -29.77 15.10
C HIS A 405 -16.32 -29.85 16.39
N ARG A 406 -15.10 -30.40 16.35
CA ARG A 406 -14.23 -30.50 17.54
C ARG A 406 -13.85 -29.11 18.08
N MET A 407 -13.62 -28.14 17.19
CA MET A 407 -13.32 -26.76 17.58
C MET A 407 -14.57 -26.02 18.06
N GLY A 408 -15.78 -26.47 17.74
CA GLY A 408 -17.03 -25.86 18.19
C GLY A 408 -17.61 -24.80 17.24
N MET A 409 -17.00 -24.58 16.07
CA MET A 409 -17.38 -23.52 15.13
C MET A 409 -18.74 -23.76 14.46
N LEU A 410 -19.21 -25.01 14.41
CA LEU A 410 -20.52 -25.36 13.83
C LEU A 410 -21.66 -25.34 14.87
N GLN A 411 -21.34 -25.06 16.14
CA GLN A 411 -22.28 -25.08 17.26
C GLN A 411 -22.56 -23.67 17.82
N GLU A 412 -21.72 -22.70 17.47
CA GLU A 412 -21.82 -21.30 17.93
C GLU A 412 -22.84 -20.46 17.12
N GLY A 413 -23.38 -21.02 16.04
CA GLY A 413 -24.46 -20.41 15.25
C GLY A 413 -24.01 -19.46 14.14
N VAL A 414 -22.71 -19.19 14.03
CA VAL A 414 -22.12 -18.41 12.92
C VAL A 414 -22.12 -19.24 11.64
N TRP A 415 -21.62 -20.48 11.73
CA TRP A 415 -21.67 -21.48 10.68
C TRP A 415 -22.44 -22.72 11.13
N ASP A 416 -22.98 -23.45 10.16
CA ASP A 416 -23.53 -24.80 10.28
C ASP A 416 -22.87 -25.69 9.19
N GLU A 417 -23.16 -26.99 9.20
CA GLU A 417 -22.58 -27.93 8.22
C GLU A 417 -22.91 -27.55 6.77
N ASP A 418 -24.12 -27.04 6.52
CA ASP A 418 -24.54 -26.58 5.18
C ASP A 418 -23.68 -25.41 4.69
N ARG A 419 -23.33 -24.44 5.56
CA ARG A 419 -22.45 -23.31 5.20
C ARG A 419 -21.00 -23.76 4.98
N LEU A 420 -20.52 -24.71 5.79
CA LEU A 420 -19.20 -25.31 5.59
C LEU A 420 -19.14 -26.07 4.26
N ALA A 421 -20.16 -26.88 3.95
CA ALA A 421 -20.24 -27.64 2.71
C ALA A 421 -20.32 -26.71 1.50
N ALA A 422 -21.09 -25.62 1.57
CA ALA A 422 -21.19 -24.64 0.50
C ALA A 422 -19.90 -23.85 0.28
N ALA A 423 -19.06 -23.70 1.31
CA ALA A 423 -17.75 -23.07 1.19
C ALA A 423 -16.67 -24.02 0.62
N ASP A 424 -16.80 -25.34 0.83
CA ASP A 424 -15.89 -26.40 0.35
C ASP A 424 -14.40 -26.02 0.38
N LEU A 425 -13.89 -25.64 1.56
CA LEU A 425 -12.52 -25.13 1.69
C LEU A 425 -11.44 -26.22 1.54
N ALA A 426 -11.84 -27.50 1.57
CA ALA A 426 -10.99 -28.60 1.15
C ALA A 426 -10.74 -28.57 -0.36
N LEU A 427 -11.74 -28.23 -1.19
CA LEU A 427 -11.55 -28.02 -2.64
C LEU A 427 -10.63 -26.83 -2.91
N CYS A 428 -10.78 -25.73 -2.17
CA CYS A 428 -9.87 -24.60 -2.27
C CYS A 428 -8.44 -25.07 -2.02
N SER A 429 -8.18 -25.66 -0.84
CA SER A 429 -6.88 -26.19 -0.45
C SER A 429 -6.28 -27.14 -1.48
N ALA A 430 -7.09 -28.06 -2.04
CA ALA A 430 -6.63 -29.04 -3.03
C ALA A 430 -6.21 -28.42 -4.36
N GLY A 431 -6.76 -27.26 -4.72
CA GLY A 431 -6.33 -26.51 -5.90
C GLY A 431 -5.14 -25.59 -5.63
N LEU A 432 -4.98 -25.09 -4.41
CA LEU A 432 -3.83 -24.25 -4.04
C LEU A 432 -2.53 -25.04 -4.02
N ASP A 433 -2.61 -26.28 -3.56
CA ASP A 433 -1.46 -27.17 -3.32
C ASP A 433 -1.81 -28.58 -3.86
N PRO A 434 -1.69 -28.79 -5.19
CA PRO A 434 -2.08 -30.04 -5.83
C PRO A 434 -1.17 -31.22 -5.47
N ASP A 435 0.07 -30.98 -5.05
CA ASP A 435 1.03 -31.99 -4.62
C ASP A 435 1.14 -32.14 -3.09
N ALA A 436 0.29 -31.42 -2.33
CA ALA A 436 0.15 -31.54 -0.89
C ALA A 436 0.10 -33.00 -0.41
N THR A 437 0.83 -33.31 0.65
CA THR A 437 0.60 -34.53 1.43
C THR A 437 -0.79 -34.50 2.07
N PRO A 438 -1.39 -35.66 2.44
CA PRO A 438 -2.68 -35.68 3.13
C PRO A 438 -2.73 -34.79 4.37
N GLU A 439 -1.64 -34.75 5.15
CA GLU A 439 -1.52 -33.95 6.36
C GLU A 439 -1.38 -32.45 6.07
N ALA A 440 -0.62 -32.08 5.03
CA ALA A 440 -0.47 -30.70 4.61
C ALA A 440 -1.78 -30.14 4.04
N LEU A 441 -2.48 -30.93 3.22
CA LEU A 441 -3.78 -30.58 2.67
C LEU A 441 -4.80 -30.36 3.78
N ASP A 442 -4.88 -31.28 4.75
CA ASP A 442 -5.75 -31.13 5.91
C ASP A 442 -5.41 -29.85 6.69
N LEU A 443 -4.13 -29.59 6.97
CA LEU A 443 -3.71 -28.40 7.72
C LEU A 443 -4.08 -27.10 6.98
N SER A 444 -3.83 -27.03 5.69
CA SER A 444 -4.20 -25.89 4.82
C SER A 444 -5.71 -25.69 4.77
N ALA A 445 -6.49 -26.76 4.58
CA ALA A 445 -7.95 -26.68 4.61
C ALA A 445 -8.51 -26.20 5.97
N HIS A 446 -7.88 -26.57 7.09
CA HIS A 446 -8.27 -26.07 8.41
C HIS A 446 -7.93 -24.59 8.60
N TRP A 447 -6.78 -24.11 8.11
CA TRP A 447 -6.42 -22.68 8.13
C TRP A 447 -7.40 -21.84 7.30
N LEU A 448 -7.72 -22.29 6.08
CA LEU A 448 -8.72 -21.65 5.23
C LEU A 448 -10.08 -21.59 5.95
N ALA A 449 -10.53 -22.71 6.54
CA ALA A 449 -11.80 -22.74 7.27
C ALA A 449 -11.83 -21.84 8.50
N TRP A 450 -10.74 -21.79 9.27
CA TRP A 450 -10.63 -20.87 10.39
C TRP A 450 -10.69 -19.40 9.94
N GLY A 451 -9.92 -19.04 8.91
CA GLY A 451 -9.88 -17.67 8.37
C GLY A 451 -11.24 -17.23 7.81
N THR A 452 -11.89 -18.05 6.97
CA THR A 452 -13.20 -17.72 6.40
C THR A 452 -14.31 -17.70 7.47
N TYR A 453 -14.22 -18.55 8.50
CA TYR A 453 -15.14 -18.47 9.64
C TYR A 453 -14.96 -17.18 10.44
N ALA A 454 -13.71 -16.76 10.66
CA ALA A 454 -13.36 -15.55 11.39
C ALA A 454 -13.85 -14.28 10.67
N ASP A 455 -13.63 -14.24 9.36
CA ASP A 455 -14.12 -13.20 8.44
C ASP A 455 -15.65 -13.02 8.57
N ASP A 456 -16.42 -14.12 8.61
CA ASP A 456 -17.87 -14.07 8.84
C ASP A 456 -18.23 -13.74 10.31
N TYR A 457 -17.40 -14.15 11.28
CA TYR A 457 -17.65 -13.97 12.72
C TYR A 457 -17.62 -12.50 13.14
N TYR A 458 -16.61 -11.74 12.68
CA TYR A 458 -16.39 -10.36 13.10
C TYR A 458 -17.58 -9.42 12.83
N PRO A 459 -18.11 -9.29 11.60
CA PRO A 459 -19.27 -8.44 11.30
C PRO A 459 -20.55 -8.94 12.00
N LEU A 460 -20.74 -10.26 12.10
CA LEU A 460 -21.93 -10.86 12.74
C LEU A 460 -21.97 -10.62 14.26
N VAL A 461 -20.83 -10.70 14.94
CA VAL A 461 -20.73 -10.58 16.39
C VAL A 461 -20.54 -9.14 16.84
N PHE A 462 -19.65 -8.39 16.17
CA PHE A 462 -19.27 -7.04 16.58
C PHE A 462 -19.94 -5.95 15.73
N GLY A 463 -20.06 -6.15 14.41
CA GLY A 463 -20.59 -5.16 13.47
C GLY A 463 -22.03 -4.75 13.79
N ARG A 464 -22.93 -5.72 14.00
CA ARG A 464 -24.34 -5.44 14.37
C ARG A 464 -24.49 -4.63 15.67
N ARG A 465 -23.57 -4.80 16.62
CA ARG A 465 -23.57 -4.08 17.91
C ARG A 465 -22.80 -2.77 17.85
N ARG A 466 -22.08 -2.51 16.75
CA ARG A 466 -21.11 -1.41 16.60
C ARG A 466 -20.07 -1.41 17.72
N ASP A 467 -19.66 -2.60 18.16
CA ASP A 467 -18.79 -2.80 19.33
C ASP A 467 -17.33 -2.99 18.93
N LEU A 468 -16.71 -1.90 18.48
CA LEU A 468 -15.30 -1.89 18.06
C LEU A 468 -14.35 -2.21 19.22
N VAL A 469 -14.75 -1.90 20.46
CA VAL A 469 -13.95 -2.20 21.66
C VAL A 469 -13.88 -3.70 21.90
N ALA A 470 -15.01 -4.41 21.79
CA ALA A 470 -15.04 -5.86 21.90
C ALA A 470 -14.25 -6.53 20.76
N ALA A 471 -14.35 -6.02 19.52
CA ALA A 471 -13.59 -6.53 18.39
C ALA A 471 -12.07 -6.42 18.61
N ARG A 472 -11.59 -5.27 19.14
CA ARG A 472 -10.17 -5.08 19.49
C ARG A 472 -9.73 -6.00 20.62
N ALA A 473 -10.57 -6.19 21.64
CA ALA A 473 -10.27 -7.11 22.72
C ALA A 473 -10.17 -8.56 22.23
N ALA A 474 -11.07 -8.99 21.33
CA ALA A 474 -11.02 -10.30 20.70
C ALA A 474 -9.74 -10.47 19.86
N THR A 475 -9.40 -9.47 19.04
CA THR A 475 -8.18 -9.47 18.21
C THR A 475 -6.91 -9.61 19.05
N ARG A 476 -6.81 -8.89 20.18
CA ARG A 476 -5.68 -9.04 21.11
C ARG A 476 -5.60 -10.45 21.69
N ARG A 477 -6.74 -11.04 22.06
CA ARG A 477 -6.79 -12.41 22.56
C ARG A 477 -6.36 -13.44 21.51
N LEU A 478 -6.66 -13.22 20.23
CA LEU A 478 -6.16 -14.08 19.15
C LEU A 478 -4.63 -14.00 19.05
N ALA A 479 -4.04 -12.82 19.19
CA ALA A 479 -2.58 -12.68 19.24
C ALA A 479 -1.96 -13.43 20.43
N ASP A 480 -2.64 -13.43 21.58
CA ASP A 480 -2.23 -14.18 22.79
C ASP A 480 -2.37 -15.71 22.62
N CYS A 481 -3.20 -16.18 21.68
CA CYS A 481 -3.34 -17.61 21.35
C CYS A 481 -2.16 -18.17 20.53
N MET A 482 -1.22 -17.31 20.10
CA MET A 482 -0.07 -17.66 19.28
C MET A 482 1.24 -17.42 20.03
N PRO A 483 1.63 -18.29 21.00
CA PRO A 483 2.88 -18.12 21.74
C PRO A 483 4.09 -18.27 20.82
N VAL A 484 5.08 -17.38 20.95
CA VAL A 484 6.34 -17.46 20.20
C VAL A 484 7.33 -18.34 20.98
N ASP A 485 7.45 -18.06 22.29
CA ASP A 485 8.35 -18.75 23.20
C ASP A 485 7.62 -19.77 24.10
N GLY A 486 8.32 -20.83 24.51
CA GLY A 486 7.72 -21.94 25.29
C GLY A 486 7.30 -21.59 26.73
N GLY A 487 7.55 -20.36 27.19
CA GLY A 487 7.14 -19.85 28.50
C GLY A 487 5.93 -18.92 28.48
N GLU A 488 5.39 -18.60 27.31
CA GLU A 488 4.19 -17.77 27.17
C GLU A 488 2.94 -18.56 27.58
N GLU A 489 2.08 -17.92 28.39
CA GLU A 489 0.82 -18.51 28.82
C GLU A 489 -0.22 -18.40 27.70
N ILE A 490 -0.72 -19.55 27.23
CA ILE A 490 -1.83 -19.58 26.28
C ILE A 490 -3.12 -19.34 27.06
N PRO A 491 -3.93 -18.32 26.70
CA PRO A 491 -5.19 -18.07 27.39
C PRO A 491 -6.15 -19.24 27.24
N VAL A 492 -6.99 -19.48 28.24
CA VAL A 492 -8.07 -20.47 28.13
C VAL A 492 -9.03 -20.03 27.01
N PRO A 493 -9.21 -20.85 25.95
CA PRO A 493 -10.05 -20.46 24.82
C PRO A 493 -11.52 -20.33 25.20
N LEU A 494 -12.15 -19.23 24.81
CA LEU A 494 -13.55 -18.92 25.16
C LEU A 494 -14.56 -19.37 24.08
N ASN A 495 -14.13 -19.43 22.82
CA ASN A 495 -14.99 -19.72 21.66
C ASN A 495 -14.23 -20.59 20.63
N GLY A 496 -14.91 -20.97 19.56
CA GLY A 496 -14.41 -21.88 18.54
C GLY A 496 -13.30 -21.27 17.72
N LEU A 497 -13.33 -19.95 17.54
CA LEU A 497 -12.29 -19.19 16.89
C LEU A 497 -10.95 -19.28 17.65
N GLU A 498 -10.95 -19.02 18.96
CA GLU A 498 -9.76 -19.15 19.82
C GLU A 498 -9.27 -20.62 19.89
N ARG A 499 -10.18 -21.58 20.06
CA ARG A 499 -9.83 -23.02 20.10
C ARG A 499 -9.17 -23.48 18.80
N GLY A 500 -9.72 -23.07 17.66
CA GLY A 500 -9.18 -23.37 16.34
C GLY A 500 -7.78 -22.80 16.15
N LEU A 501 -7.57 -21.53 16.54
CA LEU A 501 -6.26 -20.89 16.39
C LEU A 501 -5.19 -21.56 17.26
N VAL A 502 -5.50 -21.90 18.52
CA VAL A 502 -4.55 -22.61 19.40
C VAL A 502 -4.14 -23.96 18.80
N ASP A 503 -5.09 -24.72 18.26
CA ASP A 503 -4.83 -26.01 17.61
C ASP A 503 -4.00 -25.86 16.32
N LEU A 504 -4.37 -24.90 15.46
CA LEU A 504 -3.65 -24.59 14.22
C LEU A 504 -2.22 -24.11 14.49
N TRP A 505 -2.06 -23.21 15.44
CA TRP A 505 -0.75 -22.68 15.84
C TRP A 505 0.17 -23.79 16.35
N ALA A 506 -0.34 -24.65 17.24
CA ALA A 506 0.44 -25.77 17.78
C ALA A 506 0.91 -26.74 16.68
N ARG A 507 0.03 -27.08 15.73
CA ARG A 507 0.38 -27.99 14.62
C ARG A 507 1.36 -27.35 13.63
N THR A 508 1.17 -26.07 13.31
CA THR A 508 1.97 -25.36 12.30
C THR A 508 3.37 -25.04 12.82
N THR A 509 3.51 -24.69 14.10
CA THR A 509 4.76 -24.15 14.66
C THR A 509 5.63 -25.16 15.40
N ALA A 510 5.23 -26.43 15.44
CA ALA A 510 5.90 -27.50 16.20
C ALA A 510 7.40 -27.64 15.86
N GLY A 511 7.78 -27.43 14.58
CA GLY A 511 9.17 -27.49 14.10
C GLY A 511 9.83 -26.13 13.83
N MET A 512 9.14 -25.02 14.07
CA MET A 512 9.63 -23.68 13.71
C MET A 512 10.60 -23.11 14.74
N THR A 513 11.57 -22.32 14.25
CA THR A 513 12.37 -21.44 15.10
C THR A 513 11.52 -20.29 15.66
N PRO A 514 11.93 -19.65 16.77
CA PRO A 514 11.23 -18.47 17.28
C PRO A 514 11.11 -17.33 16.25
N ASP A 515 12.10 -17.14 15.38
CA ASP A 515 12.03 -16.14 14.30
C ASP A 515 10.96 -16.48 13.25
N ALA A 516 10.89 -17.75 12.83
CA ALA A 516 9.85 -18.21 11.91
C ALA A 516 8.45 -18.07 12.53
N ARG A 517 8.31 -18.36 13.84
CA ARG A 517 7.07 -18.14 14.58
C ARG A 517 6.71 -16.66 14.65
N ARG A 518 7.65 -15.76 14.91
CA ARG A 518 7.39 -14.31 14.87
C ARG A 518 6.86 -13.89 13.51
N SER A 519 7.54 -14.28 12.43
CA SER A 519 7.10 -13.95 11.07
C SER A 519 5.67 -14.45 10.78
N LEU A 520 5.34 -15.68 11.14
CA LEU A 520 3.99 -16.21 10.94
C LEU A 520 2.95 -15.51 11.83
N LYS A 521 3.29 -15.24 13.10
CA LYS A 521 2.43 -14.51 14.04
C LYS A 521 2.13 -13.11 13.49
N ASP A 522 3.13 -12.44 12.94
CA ASP A 522 2.97 -11.11 12.35
C ASP A 522 2.01 -11.15 11.15
N SER A 523 2.11 -12.15 10.25
CA SER A 523 1.16 -12.33 9.15
C SER A 523 -0.28 -12.56 9.63
N VAL A 524 -0.48 -13.38 10.66
CA VAL A 524 -1.82 -13.59 11.24
C VAL A 524 -2.33 -12.34 11.95
N ASN A 525 -1.47 -11.63 12.68
CA ASN A 525 -1.83 -10.37 13.34
C ASN A 525 -2.28 -9.32 12.32
N VAL A 526 -1.54 -9.14 11.21
CA VAL A 526 -1.92 -8.22 10.12
C VAL A 526 -3.32 -8.53 9.61
N MET A 527 -3.62 -9.80 9.34
CA MET A 527 -4.96 -10.22 8.90
C MET A 527 -6.02 -9.91 9.97
N THR A 528 -5.82 -10.31 11.23
CA THR A 528 -6.83 -10.11 12.28
C THR A 528 -7.05 -8.63 12.63
N GLU A 529 -6.01 -7.79 12.57
CA GLU A 529 -6.11 -6.34 12.75
C GLU A 529 -6.87 -5.68 11.59
N SER A 530 -6.77 -6.23 10.38
CA SER A 530 -7.47 -5.72 9.21
C SER A 530 -9.00 -5.86 9.31
N TRP A 531 -9.52 -6.90 9.98
CA TRP A 531 -10.97 -7.04 10.25
C TRP A 531 -11.51 -5.93 11.18
N VAL A 532 -10.67 -5.41 12.08
CA VAL A 532 -11.03 -4.25 12.91
C VAL A 532 -11.15 -2.98 12.06
N TRP A 533 -10.33 -2.85 11.02
CA TRP A 533 -10.44 -1.78 10.04
C TRP A 533 -11.72 -1.91 9.20
N GLU A 534 -12.09 -3.11 8.74
CA GLU A 534 -13.35 -3.35 8.03
C GLU A 534 -14.56 -2.97 8.90
N LEU A 535 -14.59 -3.43 10.15
CA LEU A 535 -15.62 -3.06 11.13
C LEU A 535 -15.69 -1.54 11.37
N SER A 536 -14.54 -0.86 11.47
CA SER A 536 -14.49 0.60 11.61
C SER A 536 -15.20 1.29 10.45
N ASN A 537 -14.91 0.87 9.22
CA ASN A 537 -15.52 1.40 8.01
C ASN A 537 -17.02 1.11 7.94
N GLN A 538 -17.45 -0.11 8.28
CA GLN A 538 -18.87 -0.48 8.36
C GLN A 538 -19.64 0.39 9.37
N ILE A 539 -19.06 0.61 10.56
CA ILE A 539 -19.69 1.44 11.61
C ILE A 539 -19.85 2.89 11.14
N GLN A 540 -18.89 3.39 10.36
CA GLN A 540 -18.90 4.74 9.79
C GLN A 540 -19.70 4.84 8.48
N ASN A 541 -20.13 3.71 7.91
CA ASN A 541 -20.67 3.60 6.55
C ASN A 541 -19.74 4.23 5.50
N ARG A 542 -18.42 4.04 5.64
CA ARG A 542 -17.40 4.67 4.80
C ARG A 542 -16.86 3.67 3.78
N ILE A 543 -17.16 3.87 2.51
CA ILE A 543 -16.47 3.18 1.41
C ILE A 543 -15.01 3.70 1.39
N PRO A 544 -14.00 2.83 1.50
CA PRO A 544 -12.59 3.23 1.37
C PRO A 544 -12.29 3.71 -0.05
N ASP A 545 -11.28 4.57 -0.21
CA ASP A 545 -10.84 4.95 -1.55
C ASP A 545 -10.14 3.77 -2.26
N PRO A 546 -10.04 3.76 -3.61
CA PRO A 546 -9.50 2.62 -4.36
C PRO A 546 -8.12 2.17 -3.91
N VAL A 547 -7.24 3.09 -3.51
CA VAL A 547 -5.87 2.76 -3.13
C VAL A 547 -5.84 2.18 -1.71
N ASP A 548 -6.52 2.82 -0.75
CA ASP A 548 -6.64 2.29 0.62
C ASP A 548 -7.36 0.93 0.63
N TYR A 549 -8.35 0.75 -0.25
CA TYR A 549 -9.06 -0.51 -0.43
C TYR A 549 -8.12 -1.63 -0.87
N LEU A 550 -7.40 -1.47 -1.99
CA LEU A 550 -6.55 -2.53 -2.53
C LEU A 550 -5.48 -2.95 -1.53
N GLU A 551 -4.85 -1.99 -0.84
CA GLU A 551 -3.82 -2.29 0.16
C GLU A 551 -4.39 -3.06 1.35
N MET A 552 -5.54 -2.64 1.85
CA MET A 552 -6.20 -3.35 2.95
C MET A 552 -6.74 -4.70 2.49
N ARG A 553 -7.19 -4.83 1.25
CA ARG A 553 -7.72 -6.08 0.71
C ARG A 553 -6.67 -7.18 0.70
N ARG A 554 -5.40 -6.87 0.42
CA ARG A 554 -4.29 -7.84 0.54
C ARG A 554 -4.16 -8.41 1.95
N ALA A 555 -4.36 -7.56 2.96
CA ALA A 555 -4.33 -7.95 4.37
C ALA A 555 -5.60 -8.71 4.79
N THR A 556 -6.80 -8.24 4.41
CA THR A 556 -8.07 -8.85 4.84
C THR A 556 -8.33 -10.20 4.18
N PHE A 557 -7.79 -10.42 2.98
CA PHE A 557 -7.85 -11.71 2.29
C PHE A 557 -6.97 -12.81 2.95
N GLY A 558 -6.07 -12.44 3.87
CA GLY A 558 -5.17 -13.40 4.53
C GLY A 558 -4.03 -13.91 3.64
N SER A 559 -3.70 -13.13 2.61
CA SER A 559 -2.78 -13.55 1.56
C SER A 559 -1.37 -13.85 2.09
N ASP A 560 -0.85 -13.02 2.99
CA ASP A 560 0.46 -13.21 3.63
C ASP A 560 0.56 -14.54 4.39
N LEU A 561 -0.53 -14.98 5.02
CA LEU A 561 -0.60 -16.29 5.67
C LEU A 561 -0.49 -17.41 4.62
N THR A 562 -1.29 -17.34 3.55
CA THR A 562 -1.27 -18.37 2.50
C THR A 562 0.06 -18.41 1.75
N LEU A 563 0.67 -17.25 1.47
CA LEU A 563 2.00 -17.13 0.87
C LEU A 563 3.10 -17.68 1.78
N SER A 564 3.01 -17.38 3.08
CA SER A 564 3.94 -17.94 4.07
C SER A 564 3.86 -19.46 4.08
N MET A 565 2.67 -20.04 3.89
CA MET A 565 2.51 -21.48 3.73
C MET A 565 3.14 -22.03 2.46
N CYS A 566 2.98 -21.38 1.31
CA CYS A 566 3.66 -21.76 0.06
C CYS A 566 5.20 -21.74 0.22
N ARG A 567 5.75 -20.74 0.91
CA ARG A 567 7.21 -20.61 1.10
C ARG A 567 7.83 -21.69 2.00
N MET A 568 7.04 -22.47 2.73
CA MET A 568 7.54 -23.48 3.69
C MET A 568 8.02 -24.80 3.04
N GLY A 569 8.17 -24.86 1.71
CA GLY A 569 8.64 -26.03 0.97
C GLY A 569 10.06 -26.51 1.33
N HIS A 570 10.29 -27.83 1.21
CA HIS A 570 11.50 -28.55 1.63
C HIS A 570 12.74 -28.31 0.72
N GLY A 571 13.18 -27.07 0.57
CA GLY A 571 14.37 -26.67 -0.19
C GLY A 571 15.44 -25.95 0.65
N PRO A 572 16.64 -25.68 0.10
CA PRO A 572 17.59 -24.75 0.71
C PRO A 572 16.95 -23.37 0.94
N ALA A 573 17.31 -22.71 2.04
CA ALA A 573 16.75 -21.41 2.38
C ALA A 573 17.11 -20.36 1.32
N VAL A 574 16.09 -19.81 0.65
CA VAL A 574 16.24 -18.62 -0.19
C VAL A 574 16.64 -17.44 0.72
N PRO A 575 17.69 -16.66 0.38
CA PRO A 575 18.10 -15.55 1.22
C PRO A 575 16.97 -14.52 1.41
N PRO A 576 16.74 -14.00 2.63
CA PRO A 576 15.64 -13.06 2.90
C PRO A 576 15.66 -11.81 2.02
N GLU A 577 16.84 -11.34 1.62
CA GLU A 577 17.04 -10.22 0.71
C GLU A 577 16.44 -10.46 -0.68
N VAL A 578 16.38 -11.71 -1.15
CA VAL A 578 15.74 -12.05 -2.44
C VAL A 578 14.23 -11.85 -2.34
N TYR A 579 13.58 -12.32 -1.27
CA TYR A 579 12.15 -12.10 -1.04
C TYR A 579 11.80 -10.62 -0.83
N ARG A 580 12.75 -9.83 -0.31
CA ARG A 580 12.56 -8.38 -0.15
C ARG A 580 12.78 -7.59 -1.44
N SER A 581 13.33 -8.21 -2.49
CA SER A 581 13.57 -7.55 -3.77
C SER A 581 12.26 -7.04 -4.40
N GLY A 582 12.36 -5.93 -5.13
CA GLY A 582 11.23 -5.32 -5.83
C GLY A 582 10.47 -6.31 -6.72
N PRO A 583 11.14 -7.07 -7.60
CA PRO A 583 10.49 -8.03 -8.47
C PRO A 583 9.75 -9.15 -7.75
N VAL A 584 10.33 -9.75 -6.69
CA VAL A 584 9.63 -10.82 -5.94
C VAL A 584 8.39 -10.28 -5.22
N ARG A 585 8.47 -9.08 -4.63
CA ARG A 585 7.29 -8.41 -4.05
C ARG A 585 6.25 -8.04 -5.11
N SER A 586 6.67 -7.61 -6.30
CA SER A 586 5.80 -7.29 -7.43
C SER A 586 5.03 -8.54 -7.90
N LEU A 587 5.74 -9.67 -8.02
CA LEU A 587 5.16 -10.97 -8.36
C LEU A 587 4.08 -11.39 -7.35
N GLU A 588 4.42 -11.34 -6.06
CA GLU A 588 3.49 -11.71 -4.98
C GLU A 588 2.28 -10.79 -4.95
N ASN A 589 2.49 -9.48 -4.98
CA ASN A 589 1.39 -8.51 -4.99
C ASN A 589 0.48 -8.69 -6.22
N ALA A 590 1.04 -8.98 -7.40
CA ALA A 590 0.26 -9.24 -8.60
C ALA A 590 -0.61 -10.50 -8.48
N ALA A 591 -0.06 -11.59 -7.93
CA ALA A 591 -0.83 -12.81 -7.67
C ALA A 591 -1.94 -12.54 -6.64
N ILE A 592 -1.62 -11.90 -5.52
CA ILE A 592 -2.58 -11.56 -4.46
C ILE A 592 -3.72 -10.72 -5.01
N ASP A 593 -3.41 -9.63 -5.72
CA ASP A 593 -4.43 -8.74 -6.27
C ASP A 593 -5.34 -9.48 -7.25
N TYR A 594 -4.79 -10.38 -8.09
CA TYR A 594 -5.61 -11.21 -8.96
C TYR A 594 -6.64 -12.02 -8.16
N ALA A 595 -6.21 -12.70 -7.11
CA ALA A 595 -7.09 -13.54 -6.29
C ALA A 595 -8.13 -12.72 -5.50
N CYS A 596 -7.72 -11.58 -4.94
CA CYS A 596 -8.61 -10.67 -4.22
C CYS A 596 -9.69 -10.09 -5.14
N LEU A 597 -9.31 -9.56 -6.30
CA LEU A 597 -10.26 -8.99 -7.27
C LEU A 597 -11.17 -10.07 -7.85
N LEU A 598 -10.65 -11.28 -8.03
CA LEU A 598 -11.47 -12.42 -8.40
C LEU A 598 -12.56 -12.68 -7.35
N ASN A 599 -12.20 -12.73 -6.07
CA ASN A 599 -13.16 -12.88 -4.99
C ASN A 599 -14.23 -11.80 -5.06
N ASP A 600 -13.85 -10.52 -5.19
CA ASP A 600 -14.77 -9.40 -5.27
C ASP A 600 -15.79 -9.53 -6.42
N ILE A 601 -15.35 -10.04 -7.58
CA ILE A 601 -16.25 -10.27 -8.73
C ILE A 601 -17.26 -11.38 -8.41
N PHE A 602 -16.82 -12.51 -7.85
CA PHE A 602 -17.72 -13.61 -7.51
C PHE A 602 -18.64 -13.27 -6.32
N SER A 603 -18.10 -12.59 -5.31
CA SER A 603 -18.78 -12.29 -4.05
C SER A 603 -19.68 -11.06 -4.10
N TYR A 604 -19.62 -10.24 -5.16
CA TYR A 604 -20.38 -8.99 -5.27
C TYR A 604 -21.85 -9.11 -4.85
N GLN A 605 -22.61 -10.07 -5.41
CA GLN A 605 -24.00 -10.26 -5.00
C GLN A 605 -24.11 -10.61 -3.51
N LYS A 606 -23.32 -11.58 -3.02
CA LYS A 606 -23.34 -12.03 -1.62
C LYS A 606 -23.09 -10.84 -0.69
N GLU A 607 -22.03 -10.10 -0.94
CA GLU A 607 -21.56 -9.00 -0.10
C GLU A 607 -22.54 -7.83 -0.10
N ILE A 608 -22.94 -7.34 -1.28
CA ILE A 608 -23.77 -6.14 -1.38
C ILE A 608 -25.23 -6.43 -1.01
N GLU A 609 -25.78 -7.55 -1.46
CA GLU A 609 -27.21 -7.84 -1.34
C GLU A 609 -27.59 -8.51 -0.02
N TYR A 610 -26.77 -9.44 0.48
CA TYR A 610 -27.12 -10.31 1.61
C TYR A 610 -26.36 -9.96 2.90
N GLU A 611 -25.15 -9.44 2.78
CA GLU A 611 -24.31 -9.12 3.94
C GLU A 611 -24.34 -7.61 4.26
N GLY A 612 -24.60 -6.77 3.25
CA GLY A 612 -24.60 -5.31 3.40
C GLY A 612 -23.19 -4.75 3.53
N GLU A 613 -22.23 -5.47 2.96
CA GLU A 613 -20.81 -5.16 3.01
C GLU A 613 -20.43 -4.00 2.10
N ILE A 614 -19.34 -3.33 2.47
CA ILE A 614 -18.83 -2.16 1.74
C ILE A 614 -17.43 -2.36 1.16
N HIS A 615 -16.81 -3.50 1.46
CA HIS A 615 -15.43 -3.84 1.12
C HIS A 615 -15.34 -4.69 -0.16
N ASN A 616 -15.84 -4.16 -1.27
CA ASN A 616 -15.79 -4.84 -2.58
C ASN A 616 -15.24 -3.89 -3.66
N ALA A 617 -14.25 -4.33 -4.45
CA ALA A 617 -13.63 -3.50 -5.49
C ALA A 617 -14.63 -2.86 -6.45
N ILE A 618 -15.67 -3.60 -6.84
CA ILE A 618 -16.69 -3.10 -7.77
C ILE A 618 -17.46 -1.94 -7.12
N LEU A 619 -17.88 -2.08 -5.86
CA LEU A 619 -18.56 -0.99 -5.13
C LEU A 619 -17.64 0.23 -4.98
N VAL A 620 -16.37 0.00 -4.66
CA VAL A 620 -15.36 1.07 -4.51
C VAL A 620 -15.21 1.84 -5.82
N VAL A 621 -15.09 1.14 -6.95
CA VAL A 621 -15.00 1.71 -8.30
C VAL A 621 -16.29 2.44 -8.69
N GLN A 622 -17.47 1.87 -8.43
CA GLN A 622 -18.76 2.53 -8.65
C GLN A 622 -18.85 3.86 -7.89
N ASN A 623 -18.47 3.84 -6.61
CA ASN A 623 -18.50 5.02 -5.77
C ASN A 623 -17.49 6.08 -6.26
N PHE A 624 -16.25 5.67 -6.52
CA PHE A 624 -15.18 6.58 -6.92
C PHE A 624 -15.52 7.29 -8.25
N PHE A 625 -15.78 6.54 -9.32
CA PHE A 625 -16.07 7.14 -10.63
C PHE A 625 -17.52 7.59 -10.81
N GLY A 626 -18.43 7.21 -9.90
CA GLY A 626 -19.86 7.50 -10.03
C GLY A 626 -20.54 6.73 -11.18
N ILE A 627 -20.08 5.51 -11.44
CA ILE A 627 -20.51 4.66 -12.57
C ILE A 627 -21.37 3.48 -12.11
N ASP A 628 -22.05 2.84 -13.06
CA ASP A 628 -22.91 1.70 -12.79
C ASP A 628 -22.13 0.38 -12.57
N TYR A 629 -22.85 -0.66 -12.13
CA TYR A 629 -22.26 -1.96 -11.81
C TYR A 629 -21.55 -2.59 -13.03
N PRO A 630 -22.19 -2.75 -14.21
CA PRO A 630 -21.50 -3.34 -15.37
C PRO A 630 -20.24 -2.59 -15.79
N THR A 631 -20.24 -1.25 -15.72
CA THR A 631 -19.07 -0.45 -16.08
C THR A 631 -17.95 -0.61 -15.05
N ALA A 632 -18.27 -0.58 -13.75
CA ALA A 632 -17.30 -0.81 -12.69
C ALA A 632 -16.71 -2.22 -12.74
N LEU A 633 -17.51 -3.24 -13.06
CA LEU A 633 -17.04 -4.60 -13.30
C LEU A 633 -16.02 -4.64 -14.44
N GLY A 634 -16.24 -3.90 -15.53
CA GLY A 634 -15.27 -3.78 -16.63
C GLY A 634 -13.91 -3.30 -16.14
N VAL A 635 -13.87 -2.22 -15.36
CA VAL A 635 -12.63 -1.68 -14.78
C VAL A 635 -11.92 -2.70 -13.87
N VAL A 636 -12.68 -3.38 -13.00
CA VAL A 636 -12.12 -4.40 -12.09
C VAL A 636 -11.61 -5.63 -12.86
N HIS A 637 -12.30 -6.02 -13.94
CA HIS A 637 -11.88 -7.13 -14.80
C HIS A 637 -10.63 -6.80 -15.62
N ASP A 638 -10.54 -5.58 -16.17
CA ASP A 638 -9.35 -5.10 -16.86
C ASP A 638 -8.15 -5.06 -15.91
N LEU A 639 -8.36 -4.56 -14.68
CA LEU A 639 -7.33 -4.57 -13.64
C LEU A 639 -6.89 -6.01 -13.31
N THR A 640 -7.83 -6.94 -13.10
CA THR A 640 -7.53 -8.36 -12.85
C THR A 640 -6.66 -8.93 -13.98
N THR A 641 -6.98 -8.62 -15.24
CA THR A 641 -6.20 -9.05 -16.40
C THR A 641 -4.79 -8.46 -16.40
N GLN A 642 -4.65 -7.16 -16.10
CA GLN A 642 -3.35 -6.49 -16.00
C GLN A 642 -2.47 -7.06 -14.87
N ARG A 643 -3.06 -7.41 -13.72
CA ARG A 643 -2.30 -8.07 -12.63
C ARG A 643 -1.76 -9.43 -13.06
N MET A 644 -2.53 -10.23 -13.82
CA MET A 644 -2.03 -11.49 -14.38
C MET A 644 -0.89 -11.26 -15.40
N GLN A 645 -1.02 -10.27 -16.28
CA GLN A 645 0.02 -9.93 -17.25
C GLN A 645 1.31 -9.46 -16.57
N GLN A 646 1.19 -8.65 -15.51
CA GLN A 646 2.32 -8.25 -14.67
C GLN A 646 2.99 -9.46 -14.01
N PHE A 647 2.23 -10.38 -13.43
CA PHE A 647 2.78 -11.62 -12.85
C PHE A 647 3.61 -12.40 -13.89
N GLN A 648 3.06 -12.61 -15.09
CA GLN A 648 3.76 -13.31 -16.18
C GLN A 648 5.02 -12.57 -16.62
N HIS A 649 4.95 -11.24 -16.71
CA HIS A 649 6.08 -10.41 -17.11
C HIS A 649 7.22 -10.49 -16.09
N VAL A 650 6.93 -10.25 -14.80
CA VAL A 650 7.91 -10.31 -13.71
C VAL A 650 8.56 -11.70 -13.65
N ALA A 651 7.76 -12.76 -13.75
CA ALA A 651 8.26 -14.13 -13.74
C ALA A 651 9.22 -14.43 -14.92
N ALA A 652 8.93 -13.89 -16.10
CA ALA A 652 9.69 -14.18 -17.32
C ALA A 652 10.90 -13.27 -17.54
N HIS A 653 10.87 -12.01 -17.08
CA HIS A 653 11.86 -10.99 -17.44
C HIS A 653 12.62 -10.45 -16.23
N GLU A 654 11.95 -10.18 -15.11
CA GLU A 654 12.59 -9.54 -13.95
C GLU A 654 13.25 -10.54 -13.00
N LEU A 655 12.62 -11.70 -12.73
CA LEU A 655 13.21 -12.72 -11.85
C LEU A 655 14.57 -13.24 -12.34
N PRO A 656 14.80 -13.52 -13.65
CA PRO A 656 16.12 -13.91 -14.13
C PRO A 656 17.21 -12.88 -13.78
N VAL A 657 16.89 -11.59 -13.86
CA VAL A 657 17.81 -10.50 -13.50
C VAL A 657 18.12 -10.52 -12.01
N VAL A 658 17.12 -10.73 -11.15
CA VAL A 658 17.34 -10.91 -9.70
C VAL A 658 18.26 -12.09 -9.43
N TYR A 659 18.11 -13.20 -10.16
CA TYR A 659 18.96 -14.37 -9.96
C TYR A 659 20.44 -14.09 -10.28
N ASP A 660 20.69 -13.24 -11.26
CA ASP A 660 22.03 -12.82 -11.66
C ASP A 660 22.60 -11.76 -10.69
N ASP A 661 21.80 -10.77 -10.27
CA ASP A 661 22.19 -9.72 -9.33
C ASP A 661 22.59 -10.27 -7.95
N PHE A 662 21.89 -11.31 -7.47
CA PHE A 662 22.22 -11.99 -6.21
C PHE A 662 23.15 -13.19 -6.40
N ALA A 663 23.60 -13.47 -7.63
CA ALA A 663 24.44 -14.62 -7.97
C ALA A 663 23.92 -15.96 -7.40
N LEU A 664 22.61 -16.19 -7.52
CA LEU A 664 21.94 -17.36 -6.95
C LEU A 664 22.41 -18.66 -7.63
N SER A 665 22.64 -19.70 -6.84
CA SER A 665 22.98 -21.04 -7.34
C SER A 665 21.80 -21.70 -8.08
N ASP A 666 22.09 -22.69 -8.93
CA ASP A 666 21.06 -23.42 -9.67
C ASP A 666 20.00 -24.06 -8.76
N ASP A 667 20.41 -24.56 -7.59
CA ASP A 667 19.50 -25.12 -6.58
C ASP A 667 18.52 -24.06 -6.04
N ILE A 668 19.00 -22.85 -5.74
CA ILE A 668 18.15 -21.75 -5.27
C ILE A 668 17.25 -21.23 -6.39
N ARG A 669 17.75 -21.18 -7.63
CA ARG A 669 16.94 -20.84 -8.81
C ARG A 669 15.81 -21.84 -9.02
N GLU A 670 16.03 -23.14 -8.76
CA GLU A 670 14.97 -24.16 -8.80
C GLU A 670 13.94 -23.96 -7.69
N VAL A 671 14.35 -23.64 -6.46
CA VAL A 671 13.41 -23.31 -5.36
C VAL A 671 12.53 -22.12 -5.75
N MET A 672 13.10 -21.08 -6.35
CA MET A 672 12.33 -19.93 -6.83
C MET A 672 11.39 -20.27 -7.99
N ARG A 673 11.79 -21.17 -8.91
CA ARG A 673 10.89 -21.66 -9.97
C ARG A 673 9.70 -22.43 -9.41
N ASN A 674 9.94 -23.31 -8.43
CA ASN A 674 8.88 -24.03 -7.75
C ASN A 674 7.95 -23.08 -6.99
N TYR A 675 8.51 -22.07 -6.32
CA TYR A 675 7.69 -21.04 -5.68
C TYR A 675 6.79 -20.28 -6.68
N VAL A 676 7.31 -19.94 -7.87
CA VAL A 676 6.49 -19.35 -8.93
C VAL A 676 5.39 -20.31 -9.39
N LEU A 677 5.67 -21.61 -9.50
CA LEU A 677 4.67 -22.63 -9.82
C LEU A 677 3.60 -22.74 -8.72
N ASP A 678 3.97 -22.65 -7.45
CA ASP A 678 3.02 -22.66 -6.33
C ASP A 678 2.06 -21.46 -6.43
N LEU A 679 2.55 -20.28 -6.80
CA LEU A 679 1.70 -19.10 -7.04
C LEU A 679 0.77 -19.28 -8.25
N GLN A 680 1.23 -19.98 -9.30
CA GLN A 680 0.39 -20.31 -10.46
C GLN A 680 -0.72 -21.28 -10.08
N ASN A 681 -0.40 -22.34 -9.34
CA ASN A 681 -1.36 -23.29 -8.78
C ASN A 681 -2.36 -22.58 -7.88
N TRP A 682 -1.89 -21.70 -7.00
CA TRP A 682 -2.72 -20.89 -6.12
C TRP A 682 -3.75 -20.06 -6.89
N MET A 683 -3.34 -19.29 -7.90
CA MET A 683 -4.28 -18.49 -8.70
C MET A 683 -5.28 -19.36 -9.48
N ALA A 684 -4.81 -20.45 -10.11
CA ALA A 684 -5.67 -21.36 -10.88
C ALA A 684 -6.68 -22.09 -9.98
N GLY A 685 -6.22 -22.56 -8.82
CA GLY A 685 -7.01 -23.22 -7.78
C GLY A 685 -8.08 -22.31 -7.20
N ILE A 686 -7.75 -21.05 -6.89
CA ILE A 686 -8.72 -20.06 -6.40
C ILE A 686 -9.82 -19.81 -7.44
N LEU A 687 -9.48 -19.61 -8.71
CA LEU A 687 -10.49 -19.42 -9.77
C LEU A 687 -11.39 -20.67 -9.90
N HIS A 688 -10.80 -21.87 -9.87
CA HIS A 688 -11.56 -23.11 -9.95
C HIS A 688 -12.51 -23.27 -8.76
N TRP A 689 -12.04 -22.98 -7.55
CA TRP A 689 -12.86 -23.01 -6.34
C TRP A 689 -14.05 -22.06 -6.44
N HIS A 690 -13.83 -20.78 -6.77
CA HIS A 690 -14.91 -19.79 -6.91
C HIS A 690 -15.97 -20.19 -7.95
N ARG A 691 -15.55 -20.81 -9.06
CA ARG A 691 -16.47 -21.32 -10.09
C ARG A 691 -17.31 -22.51 -9.63
N THR A 692 -16.83 -23.27 -8.66
CA THR A 692 -17.40 -24.59 -8.32
C THR A 692 -18.27 -24.54 -7.06
N VAL A 693 -17.97 -23.67 -6.11
CA VAL A 693 -18.65 -23.67 -4.81
C VAL A 693 -20.00 -22.99 -4.82
N ASP A 694 -20.89 -23.48 -3.96
CA ASP A 694 -22.24 -22.94 -3.79
C ASP A 694 -22.25 -21.59 -3.03
N ARG A 695 -21.18 -21.24 -2.29
CA ARG A 695 -21.06 -20.01 -1.48
C ARG A 695 -21.45 -18.73 -2.22
N TYR A 696 -21.25 -18.68 -3.54
CA TYR A 696 -21.51 -17.51 -4.38
C TYR A 696 -22.73 -17.66 -5.29
N GLN A 697 -23.39 -18.83 -5.30
CA GLN A 697 -24.47 -19.12 -6.23
C GLN A 697 -25.78 -18.48 -5.79
N PRO A 698 -26.54 -17.82 -6.70
CA PRO A 698 -27.78 -17.14 -6.36
C PRO A 698 -28.80 -18.03 -5.65
N GLU A 699 -28.91 -19.31 -6.01
CA GLU A 699 -29.83 -20.26 -5.39
C GLU A 699 -29.46 -20.58 -3.94
N PHE A 700 -28.17 -20.61 -3.61
CA PHE A 700 -27.72 -20.77 -2.24
C PHE A 700 -27.99 -19.51 -1.42
N LEU A 701 -27.63 -18.34 -1.96
CA LEU A 701 -27.83 -17.04 -1.31
C LEU A 701 -29.31 -16.76 -1.02
N ALA A 702 -30.20 -16.97 -1.99
CA ALA A 702 -31.63 -16.72 -1.85
C ALA A 702 -32.31 -17.59 -0.76
N ARG A 703 -31.77 -18.78 -0.47
CA ARG A 703 -32.27 -19.67 0.59
C ARG A 703 -31.85 -19.22 1.99
N ARG A 704 -30.86 -18.33 2.11
CA ARG A 704 -30.30 -17.88 3.38
C ARG A 704 -30.65 -16.41 3.66
N ALA A 705 -31.63 -16.20 4.54
CA ALA A 705 -31.71 -14.96 5.32
C ALA A 705 -30.94 -15.19 6.63
N HIS A 706 -29.85 -14.46 6.88
CA HIS A 706 -29.01 -14.66 8.08
C HIS A 706 -29.80 -14.49 9.39
N GLY A 707 -30.10 -15.62 10.05
CA GLY A 707 -30.82 -15.68 11.33
C GLY A 707 -29.97 -15.62 12.59
N PHE A 708 -28.65 -15.41 12.47
CA PHE A 708 -27.74 -15.35 13.63
C PHE A 708 -28.12 -14.21 14.57
N LEU A 709 -28.21 -14.50 15.88
CA LEU A 709 -28.42 -13.52 16.94
C LEU A 709 -27.41 -13.86 18.06
N PRO A 710 -26.41 -13.01 18.34
CA PRO A 710 -25.23 -13.37 19.16
C PRO A 710 -25.54 -13.79 20.60
N ASP A 711 -26.74 -13.49 21.10
CA ASP A 711 -27.20 -13.81 22.46
C ASP A 711 -28.34 -14.86 22.50
N ARG A 712 -28.62 -15.55 21.39
CA ARG A 712 -29.61 -16.63 21.33
C ARG A 712 -28.97 -17.92 20.86
N SER A 713 -29.16 -19.00 21.62
CA SER A 713 -28.87 -20.34 21.11
C SER A 713 -29.55 -20.55 19.76
N PRO A 714 -28.85 -21.14 18.77
CA PRO A 714 -29.44 -21.42 17.46
C PRO A 714 -30.77 -22.16 17.64
N ARG A 715 -31.82 -21.75 16.92
CA ARG A 715 -33.03 -22.56 16.86
C ARG A 715 -32.64 -23.85 16.15
N LEU A 716 -32.76 -24.99 16.86
CA LEU A 716 -32.61 -26.32 16.26
C LEU A 716 -33.48 -26.36 14.99
N PRO A 717 -32.96 -26.90 13.87
CA PRO A 717 -33.75 -27.06 12.66
C PRO A 717 -35.01 -27.86 13.02
N LEU A 718 -36.18 -27.26 12.75
CA LEU A 718 -37.44 -27.98 12.86
C LEU A 718 -37.37 -29.17 11.91
N PRO A 719 -37.62 -30.41 12.38
CA PRO A 719 -37.64 -31.56 11.49
C PRO A 719 -38.66 -31.30 10.39
N LEU A 720 -38.23 -31.46 9.13
CA LEU A 720 -39.10 -31.43 7.97
C LEU A 720 -40.26 -32.40 8.24
N VAL A 721 -41.46 -31.85 8.41
CA VAL A 721 -42.68 -32.65 8.48
C VAL A 721 -42.89 -33.19 7.07
N SER A 722 -42.77 -34.51 6.96
CA SER A 722 -42.89 -35.36 5.76
C SER A 722 -44.07 -35.04 4.86
#